data_AF-A0A672GA92-F1
#
_entry.id   AF-A0A672GA92-F1
#
_cell.length_a   1.000
_cell.length_b   1.000
_cell.length_c   1.000
_cell.angle_alpha   90.00
_cell.angle_beta   90.00
_cell.angle_gamma   90.00
#
_symmetry.space_group_name_H-M   'P 1'
#
loop_
_entity.id
_entity.type
_entity.pdbx_description
1 polymer ?
#
loop_
_entity_poly.entity_id
_entity_poly.type
_entity_poly.pdbx_seq_one_letter_code
_entity_poly.pdbx_strand_id
1 'polypeptide(L)'
;MLAWIADRRLLFYKYMHKRYRADKRHGIVVEMEGDLAPKGIDVIMDGKLSDGASCAGNSAGVTVSVQTGNELDQNKEEVVRILKDLKEKYPDKDLDQLIEMANYSALVHQKKSRAFYRVQATRMMIGAGNILRKHAAEHTRRAAERDEDRATCSHICFESAQYQCTENCGSLTLGVVLDGGTGHNTFYVDYCTENGSANAGADYEFAKGTLVFKPGEKRKEIKVGILDDDIFEEDEHFFVRLQNLRLEEGGAEGTGTPPAGRLAEPLLATVTILDDDHAGIFTFGEQALRVRESTGTLSVSVVRNSGSRGTVAVPYHTEDGSAKAGVDYEESRGELEFTNEQTSQTLQVRIINVAEYEKQENFFIVLEDPKWLKRGISALLLNQGNPTPEEEEARRISEMGKPILGEHSRLEVIIEESCEFKSTVDKLIKDTNLAGVLGTHSWREQFIEAVTVSAGDGDEEEGQEPRPPNCFDYFMHILCVFWKVLFACVPPTEYWNGWACFIVSICVIGFLTAIIGDLASHFGCTVGLRDTVTAVVFVALGTSLPDTFASKVAATQDQYADACIGNVTGSNAVNVFLGIGVAWSVAAVYWEVKGQVFRVDPGSLAFSVTLFTIFAFFSMGVLMLRRRPSIGGELGGPRVHKILTSLIFFGLWFLYILFSSLEAYCHIQGF
;
A
#
# COMPACT_ATOMS: atom_id res chain seq x y z
N MET A 1 -26.75 19.75 -10.41
CA MET A 1 -28.12 20.08 -9.93
C MET A 1 -29.23 19.61 -10.87
N LEU A 2 -29.19 19.89 -12.18
CA LEU A 2 -30.25 19.47 -13.12
C LEU A 2 -30.30 17.95 -13.41
N ALA A 3 -29.18 17.23 -13.32
CA ALA A 3 -29.15 15.76 -13.45
C ALA A 3 -29.81 15.05 -12.24
N TRP A 4 -29.60 15.58 -11.02
CA TRP A 4 -30.25 15.12 -9.79
C TRP A 4 -31.78 15.36 -9.80
N ILE A 5 -32.21 16.45 -10.46
CA ILE A 5 -33.63 16.81 -10.63
C ILE A 5 -34.32 15.91 -11.67
N ALA A 6 -33.60 15.41 -12.68
CA ALA A 6 -34.17 14.58 -13.75
C ALA A 6 -34.43 13.13 -13.33
N ASP A 7 -33.72 12.62 -12.32
CA ASP A 7 -33.83 11.22 -11.89
C ASP A 7 -35.00 10.97 -10.91
N ARG A 8 -35.42 12.01 -10.16
CA ARG A 8 -36.60 11.95 -9.27
C ARG A 8 -37.84 12.53 -9.95
N ARG A 9 -38.55 11.68 -10.69
CA ARG A 9 -39.89 11.94 -11.27
C ARG A 9 -40.79 12.71 -10.29
N LEU A 10 -41.25 13.88 -10.72
CA LEU A 10 -42.26 14.76 -10.10
C LEU A 10 -43.52 14.01 -9.61
N LEU A 11 -43.57 13.63 -8.33
CA LEU A 11 -44.80 13.41 -7.56
C LEU A 11 -44.53 13.75 -6.07
N PHE A 12 -44.63 15.05 -5.74
CA PHE A 12 -44.26 15.63 -4.44
C PHE A 12 -45.11 15.20 -3.21
N TYR A 13 -46.11 14.33 -3.34
CA TYR A 13 -47.08 14.09 -2.27
C TYR A 13 -47.15 12.67 -1.69
N LYS A 14 -46.33 11.70 -2.15
CA LYS A 14 -46.53 10.29 -1.76
C LYS A 14 -45.48 9.65 -0.83
N TYR A 15 -44.48 10.39 -0.35
CA TYR A 15 -43.41 9.82 0.50
C TYR A 15 -43.12 10.57 1.82
N MET A 16 -43.98 11.51 2.24
CA MET A 16 -43.88 12.08 3.59
C MET A 16 -44.66 11.22 4.60
N HIS A 17 -44.10 10.07 4.99
CA HIS A 17 -44.46 9.43 6.26
C HIS A 17 -43.37 9.76 7.27
N LYS A 18 -43.61 10.81 8.07
CA LYS A 18 -42.73 11.19 9.18
C LYS A 18 -42.97 10.23 10.36
N ARG A 19 -41.93 9.50 10.78
CA ARG A 19 -41.93 8.82 12.09
C ARG A 19 -41.45 9.81 13.15
N TYR A 20 -42.24 9.98 14.20
CA TYR A 20 -41.90 10.81 15.36
C TYR A 20 -41.30 9.92 16.44
N ARG A 21 -40.16 10.31 17.02
CA ARG A 21 -39.65 9.73 18.27
C ARG A 21 -39.53 10.84 19.29
N ALA A 22 -40.19 10.67 20.44
CA ALA A 22 -40.14 11.63 21.54
C ALA A 22 -39.08 11.19 22.56
N ASP A 23 -38.10 12.05 22.82
CA ASP A 23 -37.12 11.87 23.90
C ASP A 23 -37.52 12.75 25.11
N LYS A 24 -37.28 12.28 26.33
CA LYS A 24 -37.84 12.83 27.58
C LYS A 24 -37.08 14.04 28.15
N ARG A 25 -36.00 14.51 27.51
CA ARG A 25 -35.24 15.68 27.99
C ARG A 25 -35.12 16.83 26.99
N HIS A 26 -35.38 16.61 25.70
CA HIS A 26 -35.46 17.66 24.69
C HIS A 26 -36.61 17.32 23.74
N GLY A 27 -37.48 18.29 23.46
CA GLY A 27 -38.74 18.10 22.74
C GLY A 27 -38.61 17.48 21.34
N ILE A 28 -39.77 17.12 20.77
CA ILE A 28 -39.97 16.36 19.52
C ILE A 28 -39.02 16.83 18.40
N VAL A 29 -38.12 15.96 17.96
CA VAL A 29 -37.23 16.19 16.81
C VAL A 29 -37.80 15.51 15.56
N VAL A 30 -37.84 16.24 14.45
CA VAL A 30 -38.23 15.75 13.13
C VAL A 30 -36.94 15.51 12.33
N GLU A 31 -36.66 14.26 11.99
CA GLU A 31 -35.50 13.87 11.20
C GLU A 31 -35.78 14.06 9.70
N MET A 32 -34.88 14.73 8.97
CA MET A 32 -34.81 14.67 7.51
C MET A 32 -33.62 13.80 7.12
N GLU A 33 -33.86 12.86 6.21
CA GLU A 33 -32.86 11.94 5.69
C GLU A 33 -31.86 12.70 4.80
N GLY A 34 -30.60 12.81 5.25
CA GLY A 34 -29.49 13.36 4.48
C GLY A 34 -28.71 14.47 5.19
N ASP A 35 -28.12 14.18 6.36
CA ASP A 35 -26.94 14.91 6.83
C ASP A 35 -26.20 14.10 7.91
N LEU A 36 -25.00 13.62 7.59
CA LEU A 36 -24.02 13.12 8.56
C LEU A 36 -22.71 13.89 8.33
N ALA A 37 -22.67 15.11 8.83
CA ALA A 37 -21.44 15.79 9.20
C ALA A 37 -21.37 15.80 10.74
N PRO A 38 -20.28 15.37 11.40
CA PRO A 38 -20.15 15.53 12.84
C PRO A 38 -19.88 17.01 13.15
N LYS A 39 -20.69 17.55 14.07
CA LYS A 39 -20.57 18.90 14.63
C LYS A 39 -19.26 19.08 15.38
N GLY A 40 -18.76 20.32 15.33
CA GLY A 40 -17.46 20.75 15.81
C GLY A 40 -17.24 20.68 17.31
N ILE A 41 -15.96 20.70 17.67
CA ILE A 41 -15.45 20.92 19.02
C ILE A 41 -15.20 22.42 19.16
N ASP A 42 -15.76 23.01 20.21
CA ASP A 42 -15.66 24.42 20.56
C ASP A 42 -14.21 24.88 20.75
N VAL A 43 -13.84 25.93 20.02
CA VAL A 43 -12.63 26.73 20.27
C VAL A 43 -12.97 27.74 21.37
N ILE A 44 -12.52 27.49 22.60
CA ILE A 44 -12.48 28.53 23.64
C ILE A 44 -11.12 29.23 23.51
N MET A 45 -11.20 30.48 23.07
CA MET A 45 -10.11 31.43 22.96
C MET A 45 -9.98 32.13 24.33
N ASP A 46 -8.87 31.95 25.04
CA ASP A 46 -8.50 32.87 26.12
C ASP A 46 -6.98 33.13 26.12
N GLY A 47 -6.63 34.39 26.35
CA GLY A 47 -5.35 34.96 25.97
C GLY A 47 -4.34 35.17 27.10
N LYS A 48 -3.10 35.35 26.63
CA LYS A 48 -1.98 36.14 27.19
C LYS A 48 -1.00 35.53 28.23
N LEU A 49 0.27 35.64 27.81
CA LEU A 49 1.51 36.10 28.49
C LEU A 49 2.58 35.06 28.90
N SER A 50 3.74 35.21 28.22
CA SER A 50 5.17 35.08 28.65
C SER A 50 5.59 33.83 29.46
N ASP A 51 6.69 33.13 29.21
CA ASP A 51 8.04 33.57 28.86
C ASP A 51 8.88 32.42 28.25
N GLY A 52 9.97 32.76 27.57
CA GLY A 52 10.66 31.89 26.61
C GLY A 52 11.71 30.90 27.13
N ALA A 53 12.06 29.97 26.25
CA ALA A 53 13.41 29.46 26.07
C ALA A 53 13.55 28.90 24.64
N SER A 54 14.62 29.35 23.98
CA SER A 54 15.08 29.08 22.62
C SER A 54 15.30 27.61 22.27
N CYS A 55 14.96 27.21 21.04
CA CYS A 55 15.77 26.35 20.16
C CYS A 55 15.25 26.47 18.71
N ALA A 56 16.12 26.93 17.80
CA ALA A 56 15.84 27.08 16.37
C ALA A 56 16.14 25.76 15.62
N GLY A 57 15.20 25.31 14.80
CA GLY A 57 15.38 24.17 13.89
C GLY A 57 14.30 24.19 12.80
N ASN A 58 14.74 24.29 11.56
CA ASN A 58 13.93 24.50 10.35
C ASN A 58 12.75 23.52 10.22
N SER A 59 11.51 24.05 10.25
CA SER A 59 10.31 23.33 9.85
C SER A 59 10.13 23.43 8.33
N ALA A 60 10.51 22.36 7.62
CA ALA A 60 10.05 22.09 6.27
C ALA A 60 8.52 21.90 6.32
N GLY A 61 7.79 22.66 5.52
CA GLY A 61 6.33 22.57 5.42
C GLY A 61 5.91 21.23 4.83
N VAL A 62 5.56 20.29 5.69
CA VAL A 62 4.79 19.10 5.34
C VAL A 62 3.38 19.56 5.01
N THR A 63 2.98 19.46 3.74
CA THR A 63 1.58 19.53 3.34
C THR A 63 0.88 18.30 3.93
N VAL A 64 0.26 18.47 5.09
CA VAL A 64 -0.62 17.47 5.70
C VAL A 64 -1.90 17.42 4.86
N SER A 65 -2.02 16.41 4.00
CA SER A 65 -3.34 15.98 3.55
C SER A 65 -4.04 15.38 4.77
N VAL A 66 -5.05 16.08 5.29
CA VAL A 66 -5.93 15.54 6.32
C VAL A 66 -6.78 14.45 5.67
N GLN A 67 -6.24 13.23 5.59
CA GLN A 67 -7.06 12.05 5.41
C GLN A 67 -7.73 11.77 6.74
N THR A 68 -9.04 11.98 6.78
CA THR A 68 -9.87 11.60 7.92
C THR A 68 -9.73 10.09 8.14
N GLY A 69 -9.47 9.62 9.36
CA GLY A 69 -9.27 8.17 9.64
C GLY A 69 -10.36 7.26 9.05
N ASN A 70 -11.58 7.77 8.94
CA ASN A 70 -12.72 7.09 8.33
C ASN A 70 -12.55 6.74 6.83
N GLU A 71 -11.77 7.51 6.05
CA GLU A 71 -11.55 7.20 4.62
C GLU A 71 -10.58 6.04 4.44
N LEU A 72 -9.58 5.93 5.33
CA LEU A 72 -8.64 4.81 5.35
C LEU A 72 -9.39 3.51 5.70
N ASP A 73 -10.27 3.55 6.70
CA ASP A 73 -11.07 2.38 7.12
C ASP A 73 -12.04 1.92 6.02
N GLN A 74 -12.72 2.86 5.35
CA GLN A 74 -13.58 2.54 4.19
C GLN A 74 -12.80 1.91 3.02
N ASN A 75 -11.59 2.42 2.74
CA ASN A 75 -10.74 1.83 1.71
C ASN A 75 -10.27 0.41 2.11
N LYS A 76 -10.05 0.14 3.41
CA LYS A 76 -9.71 -1.22 3.89
C LYS A 76 -10.86 -2.19 3.65
N GLU A 77 -12.08 -1.80 3.99
CA GLU A 77 -13.29 -2.62 3.79
C GLU A 77 -13.57 -2.92 2.30
N GLU A 78 -13.22 -2.00 1.41
CA GLU A 78 -13.38 -2.18 -0.03
C GLU A 78 -12.34 -3.14 -0.60
N VAL A 79 -11.05 -2.98 -0.26
CA VAL A 79 -9.96 -3.89 -0.67
C VAL A 79 -10.18 -5.31 -0.14
N VAL A 80 -10.46 -5.40 1.16
CA VAL A 80 -11.55 -6.19 1.74
C VAL A 80 -12.32 -7.16 0.85
N ARG A 81 -13.45 -6.61 0.41
CA ARG A 81 -14.49 -7.22 -0.40
C ARG A 81 -13.95 -7.67 -1.77
N ILE A 82 -13.07 -6.88 -2.37
CA ILE A 82 -12.47 -7.17 -3.68
C ILE A 82 -11.62 -8.45 -3.62
N LEU A 83 -10.75 -8.59 -2.61
CA LEU A 83 -9.93 -9.80 -2.43
C LEU A 83 -10.79 -11.04 -2.18
N LYS A 84 -11.88 -10.91 -1.41
CA LYS A 84 -12.83 -12.01 -1.17
C LYS A 84 -13.51 -12.45 -2.47
N ASP A 85 -14.02 -11.52 -3.27
CA ASP A 85 -14.65 -11.82 -4.57
C ASP A 85 -13.67 -12.43 -5.58
N LEU A 86 -12.41 -11.96 -5.60
CA LEU A 86 -11.37 -12.52 -6.46
C LEU A 86 -10.96 -13.94 -6.06
N LYS A 87 -10.87 -14.23 -4.75
CA LYS A 87 -10.57 -15.57 -4.24
C LYS A 87 -11.71 -16.55 -4.50
N GLU A 88 -12.96 -16.09 -4.47
CA GLU A 88 -14.13 -16.90 -4.81
C GLU A 88 -14.21 -17.19 -6.32
N LYS A 89 -13.87 -16.21 -7.17
CA LYS A 89 -13.85 -16.35 -8.63
C LYS A 89 -12.66 -17.15 -9.16
N TYR A 90 -11.51 -17.10 -8.48
CA TYR A 90 -10.28 -17.76 -8.90
C TYR A 90 -9.63 -18.55 -7.76
N PRO A 91 -10.20 -19.69 -7.36
CA PRO A 91 -9.67 -20.51 -6.27
C PRO A 91 -8.32 -21.15 -6.61
N ASP A 92 -7.99 -21.31 -7.90
CA ASP A 92 -6.80 -22.02 -8.38
C ASP A 92 -5.58 -21.09 -8.62
N LYS A 93 -5.72 -19.77 -8.40
CA LYS A 93 -4.62 -18.81 -8.61
C LYS A 93 -3.79 -18.64 -7.35
N ASP A 94 -2.49 -18.44 -7.55
CA ASP A 94 -1.54 -18.24 -6.45
C ASP A 94 -1.80 -16.91 -5.72
N LEU A 95 -1.38 -16.83 -4.45
CA LEU A 95 -1.67 -15.69 -3.58
C LEU A 95 -1.12 -14.38 -4.16
N ASP A 96 0.09 -14.41 -4.73
CA ASP A 96 0.71 -13.25 -5.36
C ASP A 96 -0.04 -12.78 -6.61
N GLN A 97 -0.61 -13.70 -7.40
CA GLN A 97 -1.43 -13.36 -8.57
C GLN A 97 -2.79 -12.78 -8.15
N LEU A 98 -3.38 -13.29 -7.07
CA LEU A 98 -4.60 -12.74 -6.48
C LEU A 98 -4.37 -11.33 -5.93
N ILE A 99 -3.21 -11.09 -5.31
CA ILE A 99 -2.79 -9.77 -4.83
C ILE A 99 -2.63 -8.79 -6.00
N GLU A 100 -2.05 -9.22 -7.12
CA GLU A 100 -1.94 -8.40 -8.33
C GLU A 100 -3.31 -8.02 -8.89
N MET A 101 -4.22 -9.00 -8.99
CA MET A 101 -5.60 -8.75 -9.44
C MET A 101 -6.36 -7.84 -8.47
N ALA A 102 -6.10 -7.96 -7.16
CA ALA A 102 -6.66 -7.09 -6.14
C ALA A 102 -6.11 -5.66 -6.23
N ASN A 103 -4.81 -5.49 -6.47
CA ASN A 103 -4.18 -4.18 -6.68
C ASN A 103 -4.77 -3.48 -7.90
N TYR A 104 -4.89 -4.20 -9.02
CA TYR A 104 -5.46 -3.65 -10.25
C TYR A 104 -6.93 -3.26 -10.05
N SER A 105 -7.74 -4.14 -9.47
CA SER A 105 -9.16 -3.87 -9.23
C SER A 105 -9.37 -2.76 -8.20
N ALA A 106 -8.56 -2.68 -7.14
CA ALA A 106 -8.59 -1.58 -6.18
C ALA A 106 -8.27 -0.22 -6.84
N LEU A 107 -7.25 -0.16 -7.70
CA LEU A 107 -6.93 1.04 -8.48
C LEU A 107 -8.05 1.46 -9.44
N VAL A 108 -8.78 0.48 -10.01
CA VAL A 108 -9.91 0.75 -10.91
C VAL A 108 -11.11 1.31 -10.15
N HIS A 109 -11.38 0.80 -8.95
CA HIS A 109 -12.52 1.21 -8.11
C HIS A 109 -12.26 2.48 -7.30
N GLN A 110 -11.00 2.85 -7.08
CA GLN A 110 -10.66 4.10 -6.41
C GLN A 110 -11.20 5.33 -7.18
N LYS A 111 -11.69 6.32 -6.44
CA LYS A 111 -12.13 7.60 -7.02
C LYS A 111 -10.96 8.30 -7.72
N LYS A 112 -11.04 8.42 -9.04
CA LYS A 112 -10.01 9.08 -9.85
C LYS A 112 -10.21 10.58 -9.91
N SER A 113 -9.11 11.31 -10.04
CA SER A 113 -9.14 12.76 -10.19
C SER A 113 -9.49 13.18 -11.62
N ARG A 114 -9.97 14.42 -11.81
CA ARG A 114 -10.15 15.02 -13.14
C ARG A 114 -8.86 15.00 -13.98
N ALA A 115 -7.70 15.18 -13.34
CA ALA A 115 -6.41 15.16 -14.01
C ALA A 115 -6.12 13.77 -14.61
N PHE A 116 -6.45 12.70 -13.89
CA PHE A 116 -6.28 11.33 -14.35
C PHE A 116 -7.00 11.08 -15.69
N TYR A 117 -8.30 11.39 -15.77
CA TYR A 117 -9.08 11.17 -17.01
C TYR A 117 -8.55 11.98 -18.20
N ARG A 118 -8.06 13.20 -17.96
CA ARG A 118 -7.46 14.03 -19.02
C ARG A 118 -6.14 13.43 -19.49
N VAL A 119 -5.27 13.05 -18.57
CA VAL A 119 -3.99 12.40 -18.89
C VAL A 119 -4.24 11.11 -19.66
N GLN A 120 -5.16 10.27 -19.19
CA GLN A 120 -5.49 9.02 -19.88
C GLN A 120 -6.06 9.24 -21.27
N ALA A 121 -7.01 10.17 -21.45
CA ALA A 121 -7.56 10.49 -22.76
C ALA A 121 -6.49 10.98 -23.74
N THR A 122 -5.59 11.87 -23.30
CA THR A 122 -4.47 12.35 -24.12
C THR A 122 -3.53 11.20 -24.47
N ARG A 123 -3.20 10.33 -23.53
CA ARG A 123 -2.34 9.17 -23.76
C ARG A 123 -2.93 8.21 -24.80
N MET A 124 -4.23 7.96 -24.76
CA MET A 124 -4.91 7.13 -25.75
C MET A 124 -4.90 7.78 -27.15
N MET A 125 -5.01 9.11 -27.24
CA MET A 125 -4.96 9.83 -28.53
C MET A 125 -3.56 9.83 -29.18
N ILE A 126 -2.49 9.79 -28.38
CA ILE A 126 -1.10 9.88 -28.86
C ILE A 126 -0.38 8.52 -28.96
N GLY A 127 -1.11 7.40 -28.80
CA GLY A 127 -0.53 6.05 -28.86
C GLY A 127 0.36 5.68 -27.67
N ALA A 128 0.10 6.25 -26.48
CA ALA A 128 0.84 6.00 -25.24
C ALA A 128 0.14 5.02 -24.28
N GLY A 129 -0.97 4.39 -24.71
CA GLY A 129 -1.65 3.31 -23.99
C GLY A 129 -2.35 3.70 -22.68
N ASN A 130 -2.92 2.70 -22.00
CA ASN A 130 -3.64 2.84 -20.73
C ASN A 130 -2.66 2.88 -19.53
N ILE A 131 -2.82 3.89 -18.65
CA ILE A 131 -1.91 4.17 -17.54
C ILE A 131 -1.92 3.09 -16.46
N LEU A 132 -3.10 2.53 -16.12
CA LEU A 132 -3.24 1.53 -15.06
C LEU A 132 -2.59 0.20 -15.49
N ARG A 133 -2.78 -0.18 -16.75
CA ARG A 133 -2.17 -1.39 -17.32
C ARG A 133 -0.65 -1.29 -17.41
N LYS A 134 -0.12 -0.10 -17.71
CA LYS A 134 1.33 0.16 -17.72
C LYS A 134 1.93 -0.01 -16.32
N HIS A 135 1.30 0.56 -15.30
CA HIS A 135 1.77 0.45 -13.92
C HIS A 135 1.78 -1.01 -13.43
N ALA A 136 0.74 -1.77 -13.75
CA ALA A 136 0.70 -3.21 -13.46
C ALA A 136 1.89 -3.95 -14.11
N ALA A 137 2.12 -3.75 -15.42
CA ALA A 137 3.23 -4.38 -16.14
C ALA A 137 4.62 -3.93 -15.65
N GLU A 138 4.77 -2.69 -15.21
CA GLU A 138 6.02 -2.17 -14.66
C GLU A 138 6.32 -2.77 -13.28
N HIS A 139 5.31 -3.01 -12.45
CA HIS A 139 5.46 -3.68 -11.17
C HIS A 139 5.91 -5.14 -11.36
N THR A 140 5.34 -5.85 -12.34
CA THR A 140 5.79 -7.21 -12.73
C THR A 140 7.26 -7.21 -13.17
N ARG A 141 7.69 -6.17 -13.92
CA ARG A 141 9.09 -6.03 -14.35
C ARG A 141 10.03 -5.73 -13.19
N ARG A 142 9.66 -4.84 -12.26
CA ARG A 142 10.47 -4.53 -11.07
C ARG A 142 10.55 -5.69 -10.08
N ALA A 143 9.51 -6.52 -10.01
CA ALA A 143 9.55 -7.77 -9.25
C ALA A 143 10.54 -8.77 -9.86
N ALA A 144 10.55 -8.89 -11.19
CA ALA A 144 11.54 -9.71 -11.91
C ALA A 144 12.97 -9.14 -11.80
N GLU A 145 13.15 -7.82 -11.79
CA GLU A 145 14.46 -7.16 -11.62
C GLU A 145 15.05 -7.39 -10.21
N ARG A 146 14.24 -7.58 -9.16
CA ARG A 146 14.74 -7.98 -7.82
C ARG A 146 15.31 -9.40 -7.78
N ASP A 147 14.88 -10.28 -8.67
CA ASP A 147 15.45 -11.62 -8.83
C ASP A 147 16.79 -11.59 -9.61
N GLU A 148 17.03 -10.57 -10.44
CA GLU A 148 18.29 -10.43 -11.19
C GLU A 148 19.49 -10.03 -10.30
N ASP A 149 19.27 -9.26 -9.23
CA ASP A 149 20.34 -8.87 -8.29
C ASP A 149 20.90 -10.07 -7.50
N ARG A 150 20.06 -11.10 -7.21
CA ARG A 150 20.51 -12.38 -6.62
C ARG A 150 21.23 -13.28 -7.62
N ALA A 151 21.05 -13.05 -8.93
CA ALA A 151 21.68 -13.86 -9.97
C ALA A 151 23.16 -13.52 -10.19
N THR A 152 23.62 -12.32 -9.78
CA THR A 152 24.97 -11.81 -10.12
C THR A 152 25.96 -11.74 -8.95
N CYS A 153 25.51 -11.75 -7.68
CA CYS A 153 26.40 -11.65 -6.51
C CYS A 153 26.12 -12.74 -5.47
N SER A 154 27.17 -13.43 -4.98
CA SER A 154 27.05 -14.40 -3.88
C SER A 154 27.13 -13.73 -2.51
N HIS A 155 26.22 -14.10 -1.62
CA HIS A 155 26.10 -13.62 -0.25
C HIS A 155 26.45 -14.76 0.72
N ILE A 156 27.33 -14.49 1.69
CA ILE A 156 27.70 -15.47 2.73
C ILE A 156 27.35 -14.90 4.10
N CYS A 157 26.59 -15.64 4.89
CA CYS A 157 26.16 -15.28 6.24
C CYS A 157 25.93 -16.52 7.12
N PHE A 158 25.76 -16.32 8.43
CA PHE A 158 25.28 -17.39 9.30
C PHE A 158 23.82 -17.75 8.98
N GLU A 159 23.48 -19.03 9.16
CA GLU A 159 22.11 -19.54 9.03
C GLU A 159 21.18 -18.96 10.12
N SER A 160 21.73 -18.69 11.31
CA SER A 160 21.05 -17.99 12.41
C SER A 160 22.02 -17.02 13.10
N ALA A 161 21.51 -15.91 13.63
CA ALA A 161 22.30 -14.98 14.45
C ALA A 161 22.44 -15.45 15.92
N GLN A 162 21.61 -16.40 16.35
CA GLN A 162 21.55 -16.89 17.72
C GLN A 162 21.50 -18.42 17.74
N TYR A 163 22.31 -19.01 18.60
CA TYR A 163 22.37 -20.45 18.86
C TYR A 163 22.31 -20.69 20.36
N GLN A 164 21.70 -21.79 20.77
CA GLN A 164 21.60 -22.20 22.16
C GLN A 164 22.00 -23.67 22.27
N CYS A 165 22.77 -24.01 23.30
CA CYS A 165 23.12 -25.39 23.63
C CYS A 165 23.14 -25.59 25.14
N THR A 166 22.85 -26.81 25.57
CA THR A 166 23.09 -27.26 26.94
C THR A 166 24.57 -27.60 27.13
N GLU A 167 25.04 -27.48 28.37
CA GLU A 167 26.41 -27.81 28.74
C GLU A 167 26.81 -29.25 28.34
N ASN A 168 25.91 -30.21 28.60
CA ASN A 168 26.06 -31.63 28.25
C ASN A 168 26.08 -31.97 26.74
N CYS A 169 25.96 -30.99 25.84
CA CYS A 169 25.86 -31.26 24.41
C CYS A 169 27.17 -31.75 23.77
N GLY A 170 28.30 -31.53 24.45
CA GLY A 170 29.67 -31.87 24.05
C GLY A 170 30.21 -31.06 22.86
N SER A 171 29.43 -30.84 21.79
CA SER A 171 29.83 -29.97 20.68
C SER A 171 28.65 -29.30 19.97
N LEU A 172 28.72 -27.99 19.81
CA LEU A 172 27.77 -27.17 19.06
C LEU A 172 28.18 -27.07 17.57
N THR A 173 27.20 -27.14 16.67
CA THR A 173 27.40 -26.96 15.22
C THR A 173 26.69 -25.71 14.71
N LEU A 174 27.43 -24.76 14.15
CA LEU A 174 26.90 -23.52 13.55
C LEU A 174 26.93 -23.62 12.02
N GLY A 175 25.79 -23.33 11.38
CA GLY A 175 25.64 -23.34 9.92
C GLY A 175 26.01 -22.00 9.27
N VAL A 176 26.79 -22.04 8.19
CA VAL A 176 27.11 -20.89 7.34
C VAL A 176 26.63 -21.20 5.92
N VAL A 177 25.82 -20.29 5.38
CA VAL A 177 25.15 -20.47 4.08
C VAL A 177 25.71 -19.51 3.04
N LEU A 178 25.71 -19.98 1.80
CA LEU A 178 26.03 -19.21 0.60
C LEU A 178 24.79 -19.14 -0.29
N ASP A 179 24.27 -17.94 -0.48
CA ASP A 179 23.09 -17.66 -1.30
C ASP A 179 23.43 -16.72 -2.47
N GLY A 180 22.82 -16.95 -3.64
CA GLY A 180 23.05 -16.13 -4.85
C GLY A 180 24.37 -16.34 -5.60
N GLY A 181 24.47 -15.69 -6.76
CA GLY A 181 25.61 -15.73 -7.68
C GLY A 181 25.68 -16.98 -8.56
N THR A 182 26.72 -17.05 -9.42
CA THR A 182 26.83 -18.05 -10.49
C THR A 182 27.37 -19.41 -10.06
N GLY A 183 27.76 -19.58 -8.79
CA GLY A 183 28.20 -20.87 -8.22
C GLY A 183 29.52 -21.43 -8.75
N HIS A 184 30.25 -20.67 -9.58
CA HIS A 184 31.52 -21.09 -10.19
C HIS A 184 32.77 -20.77 -9.34
N ASN A 185 32.64 -19.87 -8.36
CA ASN A 185 33.77 -19.37 -7.59
C ASN A 185 33.97 -20.16 -6.29
N THR A 186 35.22 -20.23 -5.84
CA THR A 186 35.56 -20.76 -4.50
C THR A 186 35.69 -19.59 -3.54
N PHE A 187 35.07 -19.69 -2.37
CA PHE A 187 35.16 -18.65 -1.34
C PHE A 187 35.85 -19.19 -0.09
N TYR A 188 36.74 -18.39 0.48
CA TYR A 188 37.41 -18.66 1.75
C TYR A 188 36.92 -17.62 2.77
N VAL A 189 36.37 -18.08 3.88
CA VAL A 189 35.87 -17.20 4.97
C VAL A 189 36.49 -17.64 6.27
N ASP A 190 37.19 -16.74 6.96
CA ASP A 190 37.75 -17.04 8.27
C ASP A 190 36.69 -16.89 9.35
N TYR A 191 36.79 -17.70 10.41
CA TYR A 191 35.99 -17.55 11.61
C TYR A 191 36.84 -17.64 12.88
N CYS A 192 36.40 -16.95 13.93
CA CYS A 192 36.97 -17.06 15.27
C CYS A 192 35.90 -16.95 16.35
N THR A 193 36.12 -17.66 17.45
CA THR A 193 35.36 -17.51 18.69
C THR A 193 35.90 -16.32 19.50
N GLU A 194 35.01 -15.57 20.13
CA GLU A 194 35.28 -14.42 21.00
C GLU A 194 34.54 -14.64 22.32
N ASN A 195 35.22 -14.47 23.46
CA ASN A 195 34.61 -14.66 24.78
C ASN A 195 33.51 -13.62 25.03
N GLY A 196 32.46 -14.03 25.75
CA GLY A 196 31.43 -13.14 26.29
C GLY A 196 31.45 -13.20 27.82
N SER A 197 30.39 -13.70 28.44
CA SER A 197 30.45 -14.15 29.85
C SER A 197 31.12 -15.52 29.97
N ALA A 198 30.91 -16.40 28.99
CA ALA A 198 31.60 -17.68 28.88
C ALA A 198 33.05 -17.47 28.42
N ASN A 199 33.95 -18.21 29.06
CA ASN A 199 35.40 -18.19 28.86
C ASN A 199 35.91 -19.46 28.18
N ALA A 200 36.73 -19.27 27.15
CA ALA A 200 37.39 -20.38 26.49
C ALA A 200 38.32 -21.14 27.47
N GLY A 201 38.08 -22.44 27.63
CA GLY A 201 38.81 -23.37 28.49
C GLY A 201 38.16 -23.67 29.85
N ALA A 202 37.13 -22.91 30.23
CA ALA A 202 36.24 -23.25 31.34
C ALA A 202 34.93 -23.83 30.77
N ASP A 203 34.28 -23.07 29.87
CA ASP A 203 32.89 -23.37 29.45
C ASP A 203 32.81 -23.85 27.99
N TYR A 204 33.78 -23.45 27.14
CA TYR A 204 33.88 -23.91 25.76
C TYR A 204 35.32 -23.97 25.24
N GLU A 205 35.56 -24.70 24.14
CA GLU A 205 36.88 -24.78 23.51
C GLU A 205 37.12 -23.65 22.50
N PHE A 206 38.29 -22.98 22.58
CA PHE A 206 38.66 -21.94 21.61
C PHE A 206 38.76 -22.50 20.18
N ALA A 207 37.90 -22.02 19.28
CA ALA A 207 37.88 -22.41 17.88
C ALA A 207 38.22 -21.24 16.94
N LYS A 208 39.12 -21.51 15.97
CA LYS A 208 39.48 -20.61 14.87
C LYS A 208 39.79 -21.42 13.62
N GLY A 209 39.29 -21.00 12.46
CA GLY A 209 39.55 -21.70 11.20
C GLY A 209 39.14 -20.93 9.95
N THR A 210 39.26 -21.58 8.79
CA THR A 210 38.84 -21.04 7.48
C THR A 210 37.85 -22.00 6.85
N LEU A 211 36.66 -21.51 6.52
CA LEU A 211 35.65 -22.21 5.73
C LEU A 211 35.97 -22.07 4.24
N VAL A 212 35.94 -23.19 3.52
CA VAL A 212 36.15 -23.24 2.07
C VAL A 212 34.87 -23.71 1.40
N PHE A 213 34.22 -22.82 0.66
CA PHE A 213 33.08 -23.11 -0.20
C PHE A 213 33.57 -23.41 -1.60
N LYS A 214 33.54 -24.68 -2.01
CA LYS A 214 33.86 -25.11 -3.37
C LYS A 214 32.67 -24.84 -4.32
N PRO A 215 32.89 -24.83 -5.65
CA PRO A 215 31.80 -24.66 -6.60
C PRO A 215 30.67 -25.67 -6.38
N GLY A 216 29.43 -25.18 -6.25
CA GLY A 216 28.24 -25.98 -5.96
C GLY A 216 27.95 -26.27 -4.48
N GLU A 217 28.84 -25.90 -3.55
CA GLU A 217 28.59 -26.03 -2.11
C GLU A 217 27.85 -24.79 -1.58
N LYS A 218 26.67 -24.99 -1.00
CA LYS A 218 25.83 -23.89 -0.47
C LYS A 218 25.86 -23.76 1.06
N ARG A 219 26.43 -24.75 1.76
CA ARG A 219 26.40 -24.81 3.23
C ARG A 219 27.70 -25.40 3.79
N LYS A 220 28.21 -24.79 4.86
CA LYS A 220 29.32 -25.29 5.67
C LYS A 220 28.95 -25.21 7.14
N GLU A 221 29.64 -26.01 7.95
CA GLU A 221 29.40 -26.12 9.38
C GLU A 221 30.68 -25.80 10.15
N ILE A 222 30.55 -25.04 11.23
CA ILE A 222 31.58 -24.80 12.25
C ILE A 222 31.23 -25.65 13.47
N LYS A 223 32.19 -26.38 14.03
CA LYS A 223 32.01 -27.14 15.27
C LYS A 223 32.81 -26.51 16.39
N VAL A 224 32.18 -26.28 17.54
CA VAL A 224 32.78 -25.73 18.76
C VAL A 224 32.52 -26.72 19.89
N GLY A 225 33.54 -27.12 20.66
CA GLY A 225 33.37 -28.01 21.82
C GLY A 225 32.80 -27.24 23.01
N ILE A 226 31.83 -27.84 23.70
CA ILE A 226 31.26 -27.33 24.96
C ILE A 226 31.72 -28.24 26.09
N LEU A 227 32.17 -27.65 27.20
CA LEU A 227 32.68 -28.37 28.37
C LEU A 227 31.53 -28.53 29.38
N ASP A 228 31.47 -29.67 30.09
CA ASP A 228 30.36 -30.13 30.93
C ASP A 228 30.85 -30.45 32.35
N ASP A 229 30.20 -29.88 33.37
CA ASP A 229 30.41 -30.20 34.79
C ASP A 229 29.11 -30.49 35.60
N ASP A 230 29.20 -30.54 36.94
CA ASP A 230 28.09 -30.97 37.85
C ASP A 230 27.73 -29.83 38.85
N ILE A 231 28.12 -28.59 38.55
CA ILE A 231 27.95 -27.41 39.40
C ILE A 231 26.94 -26.48 38.74
N PHE A 232 25.87 -26.14 39.46
CA PHE A 232 24.92 -25.14 39.00
C PHE A 232 25.58 -23.76 38.80
N GLU A 233 25.59 -23.29 37.54
CA GLU A 233 26.08 -21.97 37.10
C GLU A 233 24.94 -21.11 36.49
N GLU A 234 25.22 -19.83 36.20
CA GLU A 234 24.27 -18.93 35.51
C GLU A 234 24.41 -19.06 33.98
N ASP A 235 23.36 -18.74 33.20
CA ASP A 235 23.44 -18.79 31.73
C ASP A 235 24.58 -17.91 31.17
N GLU A 236 25.48 -18.53 30.42
CA GLU A 236 26.64 -17.85 29.87
C GLU A 236 26.60 -17.75 28.34
N HIS A 237 27.35 -16.82 27.74
CA HIS A 237 27.38 -16.65 26.29
C HIS A 237 28.77 -16.33 25.75
N PHE A 238 29.01 -16.74 24.50
CA PHE A 238 30.19 -16.38 23.71
C PHE A 238 29.77 -16.07 22.27
N PHE A 239 30.69 -15.53 21.47
CA PHE A 239 30.41 -15.10 20.10
C PHE A 239 31.25 -15.86 19.07
N VAL A 240 30.71 -16.05 17.87
CA VAL A 240 31.42 -16.57 16.69
C VAL A 240 31.32 -15.56 15.57
N ARG A 241 32.46 -15.06 15.07
CA ARG A 241 32.53 -14.02 14.03
C ARG A 241 33.02 -14.59 12.71
N LEU A 242 32.33 -14.26 11.61
CA LEU A 242 32.83 -14.44 10.25
C LEU A 242 33.60 -13.20 9.81
N GLN A 243 34.78 -13.40 9.24
CA GLN A 243 35.67 -12.33 8.80
C GLN A 243 36.49 -12.74 7.58
N ASN A 244 37.06 -11.74 6.90
CA ASN A 244 38.08 -11.93 5.88
C ASN A 244 37.66 -12.88 4.72
N LEU A 245 36.67 -12.45 3.92
CA LEU A 245 36.25 -13.15 2.71
C LEU A 245 37.32 -13.01 1.61
N ARG A 246 37.83 -14.13 1.09
CA ARG A 246 38.82 -14.20 0.01
C ARG A 246 38.33 -15.07 -1.15
N LEU A 247 38.69 -14.71 -2.37
CA LEU A 247 38.35 -15.45 -3.60
C LEU A 247 39.46 -16.42 -4.07
N GLU A 248 40.71 -16.21 -3.64
CA GLU A 248 41.86 -17.08 -3.95
C GLU A 248 42.73 -17.28 -2.71
N GLU A 249 43.44 -18.42 -2.67
CA GLU A 249 44.33 -18.79 -1.58
C GLU A 249 45.56 -17.84 -1.55
N GLY A 250 45.49 -16.78 -0.73
CA GLY A 250 46.56 -15.79 -0.54
C GLY A 250 46.39 -14.44 -1.23
N GLY A 251 45.25 -14.16 -1.87
CA GLY A 251 44.95 -12.86 -2.49
C GLY A 251 44.34 -11.84 -1.52
N ALA A 252 44.82 -10.59 -1.55
CA ALA A 252 44.15 -9.44 -0.92
C ALA A 252 42.97 -8.96 -1.79
N GLU A 253 41.99 -8.30 -1.14
CA GLU A 253 40.72 -7.80 -1.70
C GLU A 253 40.78 -7.47 -3.21
N GLY A 254 39.96 -8.17 -3.98
CA GLY A 254 39.81 -7.92 -5.41
C GLY A 254 39.16 -6.55 -5.65
N THR A 255 39.97 -5.56 -6.03
CA THR A 255 39.51 -4.30 -6.60
C THR A 255 38.97 -4.56 -8.02
N GLY A 256 37.69 -4.91 -8.12
CA GLY A 256 36.96 -5.02 -9.38
C GLY A 256 35.46 -4.93 -9.16
N THR A 257 34.79 -3.99 -9.83
CA THR A 257 33.33 -3.84 -9.84
C THR A 257 32.66 -4.97 -10.63
N PRO A 258 31.56 -5.60 -10.17
CA PRO A 258 31.10 -5.77 -8.79
C PRO A 258 31.79 -6.98 -8.09
N PRO A 259 31.81 -7.05 -6.75
CA PRO A 259 32.43 -8.15 -6.04
C PRO A 259 31.66 -9.45 -6.30
N ALA A 260 32.36 -10.50 -6.75
CA ALA A 260 31.73 -11.79 -7.04
C ALA A 260 31.14 -12.47 -5.78
N GLY A 261 31.51 -12.01 -4.58
CA GLY A 261 30.79 -12.30 -3.35
C GLY A 261 31.03 -11.27 -2.26
N ARG A 262 30.08 -11.16 -1.32
CA ARG A 262 30.16 -10.29 -0.13
C ARG A 262 29.70 -11.00 1.13
N LEU A 263 30.25 -10.57 2.27
CA LEU A 263 29.75 -10.93 3.59
C LEU A 263 28.44 -10.19 3.85
N ALA A 264 27.41 -10.93 4.27
CA ALA A 264 26.07 -10.41 4.56
C ALA A 264 25.73 -10.62 6.03
N GLU A 265 24.88 -9.75 6.58
CA GLU A 265 24.40 -9.93 7.96
C GLU A 265 23.49 -11.18 8.04
N PRO A 266 23.56 -11.97 9.12
CA PRO A 266 24.40 -11.80 10.32
C PRO A 266 25.84 -12.35 10.15
N LEU A 267 26.83 -11.53 10.58
CA LEU A 267 28.27 -11.89 10.59
C LEU A 267 28.78 -12.31 11.97
N LEU A 268 27.98 -12.10 13.00
CA LEU A 268 28.25 -12.47 14.38
C LEU A 268 27.12 -13.38 14.83
N ALA A 269 27.46 -14.60 15.23
CA ALA A 269 26.54 -15.51 15.89
C ALA A 269 26.78 -15.44 17.40
N THR A 270 25.71 -15.26 18.17
CA THR A 270 25.76 -15.35 19.64
C THR A 270 25.37 -16.75 20.04
N VAL A 271 26.19 -17.39 20.86
CA VAL A 271 25.94 -18.72 21.42
C VAL A 271 25.68 -18.58 22.91
N THR A 272 24.56 -19.10 23.40
CA THR A 272 24.25 -19.19 24.83
C THR A 272 24.39 -20.63 25.29
N ILE A 273 25.18 -20.83 26.35
CA ILE A 273 25.35 -22.09 27.08
C ILE A 273 24.36 -22.06 28.25
N LEU A 274 23.53 -23.09 28.34
CA LEU A 274 22.54 -23.24 29.38
C LEU A 274 23.00 -24.33 30.36
N ASP A 275 23.07 -23.97 31.64
CA ASP A 275 23.25 -24.90 32.76
C ASP A 275 22.06 -25.87 32.85
N ASP A 276 22.32 -27.14 33.14
CA ASP A 276 21.28 -28.17 33.21
C ASP A 276 21.09 -28.83 34.61
N ASP A 277 21.70 -28.27 35.65
CA ASP A 277 21.81 -28.88 36.98
C ASP A 277 20.72 -28.50 37.99
N HIS A 278 19.83 -27.56 37.66
CA HIS A 278 18.67 -27.22 38.49
C HIS A 278 17.54 -28.28 38.44
N ALA A 279 16.65 -28.31 39.45
CA ALA A 279 15.41 -29.12 39.38
C ALA A 279 14.37 -28.57 38.39
N GLY A 280 14.65 -27.43 37.78
CA GLY A 280 13.89 -26.82 36.70
C GLY A 280 12.91 -25.73 37.14
N ILE A 281 12.90 -24.65 36.37
CA ILE A 281 11.96 -23.53 36.46
C ILE A 281 10.86 -23.76 35.42
N PHE A 282 9.61 -23.85 35.87
CA PHE A 282 8.49 -24.17 34.99
C PHE A 282 7.79 -22.89 34.54
N THR A 283 7.77 -22.65 33.24
CA THR A 283 7.19 -21.45 32.64
C THR A 283 6.55 -21.78 31.30
N PHE A 284 5.58 -20.97 30.89
CA PHE A 284 5.20 -20.94 29.48
C PHE A 284 6.33 -20.33 28.65
N GLY A 285 6.50 -20.82 27.41
CA GLY A 285 7.51 -20.30 26.49
C GLY A 285 7.27 -18.86 26.03
N GLU A 286 6.02 -18.39 26.15
CA GLU A 286 5.60 -17.04 25.77
C GLU A 286 4.59 -16.50 26.81
N GLN A 287 4.52 -15.18 26.99
CA GLN A 287 3.53 -14.53 27.86
C GLN A 287 2.13 -14.50 27.23
N ALA A 288 2.08 -14.37 25.90
CA ALA A 288 0.85 -14.32 25.14
C ALA A 288 1.00 -15.14 23.86
N LEU A 289 0.06 -16.05 23.64
CA LEU A 289 0.04 -16.93 22.48
C LEU A 289 -1.12 -16.52 21.58
N ARG A 290 -0.82 -16.16 20.33
CA ARG A 290 -1.82 -15.79 19.33
C ARG A 290 -2.19 -17.01 18.51
N VAL A 291 -3.47 -17.34 18.51
CA VAL A 291 -3.99 -18.59 17.94
C VAL A 291 -5.14 -18.30 17.00
N ARG A 292 -5.23 -19.05 15.90
CA ARG A 292 -6.34 -18.90 14.95
C ARG A 292 -7.56 -19.67 15.45
N GLU A 293 -8.76 -19.15 15.23
CA GLU A 293 -10.02 -19.86 15.55
C GLU A 293 -10.14 -21.21 14.81
N SER A 294 -9.54 -21.31 13.62
CA SER A 294 -9.52 -22.54 12.83
C SER A 294 -8.57 -23.62 13.36
N THR A 295 -7.80 -23.36 14.41
CA THR A 295 -6.78 -24.29 14.93
C THR A 295 -7.42 -25.56 15.52
N GLY A 296 -8.62 -25.43 16.09
CA GLY A 296 -9.39 -26.55 16.66
C GLY A 296 -8.82 -27.07 17.98
N THR A 297 -7.57 -27.54 18.00
CA THR A 297 -6.88 -27.97 19.22
C THR A 297 -5.60 -27.17 19.40
N LEU A 298 -5.58 -26.31 20.40
CA LEU A 298 -4.41 -25.57 20.83
C LEU A 298 -3.49 -26.48 21.65
N SER A 299 -2.25 -26.66 21.20
CA SER A 299 -1.20 -27.31 21.97
C SER A 299 -0.30 -26.25 22.57
N VAL A 300 -0.28 -26.16 23.90
CA VAL A 300 0.57 -25.23 24.65
C VAL A 300 1.71 -26.01 25.29
N SER A 301 2.95 -25.62 25.02
CA SER A 301 4.14 -26.20 25.64
C SER A 301 4.51 -25.46 26.92
N VAL A 302 4.62 -26.20 28.01
CA VAL A 302 5.27 -25.75 29.25
C VAL A 302 6.72 -26.19 29.18
N VAL A 303 7.62 -25.24 29.38
CA VAL A 303 9.07 -25.45 29.31
C VAL A 303 9.61 -25.49 30.73
N ARG A 304 10.56 -26.40 30.95
CA ARG A 304 11.33 -26.55 32.16
C ARG A 304 12.75 -26.04 31.87
N ASN A 305 13.05 -24.86 32.41
CA ASN A 305 14.30 -24.12 32.18
C ASN A 305 15.28 -24.29 33.34
N SER A 306 16.55 -23.94 33.09
CA SER A 306 17.67 -23.96 34.04
C SER A 306 18.03 -25.32 34.61
N GLY A 307 17.33 -26.41 34.23
CA GLY A 307 17.73 -27.77 34.57
C GLY A 307 16.60 -28.80 34.52
N SER A 308 16.98 -30.07 34.37
CA SER A 308 16.05 -31.17 34.09
C SER A 308 16.10 -32.29 35.14
N ARG A 309 16.71 -32.00 36.29
CA ARG A 309 17.04 -32.97 37.34
C ARG A 309 15.83 -33.39 38.17
N GLY A 310 15.51 -34.68 38.18
CA GLY A 310 14.44 -35.27 38.99
C GLY A 310 13.02 -35.15 38.40
N THR A 311 12.05 -35.77 39.05
CA THR A 311 10.65 -35.87 38.59
C THR A 311 9.75 -34.85 39.28
N VAL A 312 9.09 -33.98 38.52
CA VAL A 312 8.26 -32.86 39.03
C VAL A 312 6.86 -32.89 38.40
N ALA A 313 5.82 -32.62 39.19
CA ALA A 313 4.45 -32.47 38.72
C ALA A 313 3.96 -31.02 38.84
N VAL A 314 3.39 -30.48 37.76
CA VAL A 314 2.92 -29.08 37.66
C VAL A 314 1.42 -29.06 37.34
N PRO A 315 0.55 -28.67 38.28
CA PRO A 315 -0.89 -28.51 38.01
C PRO A 315 -1.19 -27.29 37.12
N TYR A 316 -2.27 -27.35 36.34
CA TYR A 316 -2.75 -26.24 35.51
C TYR A 316 -4.28 -26.18 35.38
N HIS A 317 -4.80 -24.98 35.14
CA HIS A 317 -6.22 -24.72 34.82
C HIS A 317 -6.40 -23.56 33.84
N THR A 318 -7.55 -23.52 33.17
CA THR A 318 -7.97 -22.40 32.30
C THR A 318 -8.85 -21.39 33.05
N GLU A 319 -8.67 -20.09 32.79
CA GLU A 319 -9.47 -19.00 33.34
C GLU A 319 -10.09 -18.14 32.23
N ASP A 320 -11.36 -17.77 32.41
CA ASP A 320 -12.10 -16.89 31.50
C ASP A 320 -11.46 -15.49 31.42
N GLY A 321 -11.35 -14.96 30.20
CA GLY A 321 -11.04 -13.56 29.92
C GLY A 321 -12.23 -12.85 29.28
N SER A 322 -12.01 -12.29 28.09
CA SER A 322 -13.10 -11.86 27.20
C SER A 322 -13.76 -13.03 26.48
N ALA A 323 -12.98 -14.07 26.14
CA ALA A 323 -13.48 -15.36 25.67
C ALA A 323 -14.07 -16.16 26.84
N LYS A 324 -15.14 -16.92 26.57
CA LYS A 324 -15.90 -17.70 27.55
C LYS A 324 -15.79 -19.20 27.31
N ALA A 325 -15.56 -19.94 28.40
CA ALA A 325 -15.59 -21.39 28.39
C ALA A 325 -16.97 -21.93 27.93
N GLY A 326 -16.96 -22.89 27.00
CA GLY A 326 -18.12 -23.51 26.38
C GLY A 326 -18.67 -22.77 25.14
N VAL A 327 -18.24 -21.53 24.89
CA VAL A 327 -18.59 -20.76 23.69
C VAL A 327 -17.38 -20.67 22.76
N ASP A 328 -16.25 -20.19 23.26
CA ASP A 328 -15.06 -19.87 22.45
C ASP A 328 -13.95 -20.92 22.63
N TYR A 329 -13.90 -21.58 23.79
CA TYR A 329 -12.98 -22.68 24.09
C TYR A 329 -13.57 -23.66 25.10
N GLU A 330 -13.05 -24.89 25.19
CA GLU A 330 -13.44 -25.87 26.22
C GLU A 330 -12.55 -25.74 27.47
N GLU A 331 -13.16 -25.73 28.66
CA GLU A 331 -12.45 -25.66 29.95
C GLU A 331 -11.54 -26.90 30.14
N SER A 332 -10.26 -26.66 30.44
CA SER A 332 -9.26 -27.71 30.66
C SER A 332 -8.58 -27.57 32.03
N ARG A 333 -8.41 -28.68 32.74
CA ARG A 333 -7.68 -28.77 34.02
C ARG A 333 -6.92 -30.10 34.13
N GLY A 334 -5.69 -30.08 34.65
CA GLY A 334 -4.87 -31.29 34.78
C GLY A 334 -3.56 -31.08 35.53
N GLU A 335 -2.74 -32.13 35.61
CA GLU A 335 -1.37 -32.07 36.14
C GLU A 335 -0.39 -32.57 35.06
N LEU A 336 0.71 -31.84 34.86
CA LEU A 336 1.79 -32.19 33.93
C LEU A 336 2.92 -32.85 34.71
N GLU A 337 3.20 -34.11 34.41
CA GLU A 337 4.33 -34.85 34.98
C GLU A 337 5.55 -34.73 34.05
N PHE A 338 6.66 -34.22 34.60
CA PHE A 338 7.97 -34.14 33.96
C PHE A 338 8.90 -35.21 34.55
N THR A 339 9.40 -36.11 33.71
CA THR A 339 10.40 -37.10 34.13
C THR A 339 11.80 -36.48 34.23
N ASN A 340 12.77 -37.24 34.76
CA ASN A 340 14.19 -36.82 34.72
C ASN A 340 14.61 -36.60 33.26
N GLU A 341 15.41 -35.56 32.99
CA GLU A 341 15.87 -35.16 31.65
C GLU A 341 14.75 -34.70 30.69
N GLN A 342 13.52 -34.55 31.18
CA GLN A 342 12.43 -33.99 30.39
C GLN A 342 12.36 -32.47 30.57
N THR A 343 12.57 -31.73 29.48
CA THR A 343 12.65 -30.26 29.43
C THR A 343 11.37 -29.59 28.92
N SER A 344 10.44 -30.34 28.33
CA SER A 344 9.16 -29.78 27.88
C SER A 344 8.03 -30.80 27.98
N GLN A 345 6.82 -30.30 28.19
CA GLN A 345 5.59 -31.08 28.13
C GLN A 345 4.47 -30.23 27.52
N THR A 346 3.60 -30.86 26.75
CA THR A 346 2.49 -30.16 26.09
C THR A 346 1.15 -30.47 26.74
N LEU A 347 0.32 -29.44 26.88
CA LEU A 347 -1.09 -29.55 27.26
C LEU A 347 -1.97 -29.17 26.06
N GLN A 348 -3.18 -29.71 26.00
CA GLN A 348 -4.11 -29.48 24.91
C GLN A 348 -5.38 -28.79 25.41
N VAL A 349 -5.78 -27.71 24.74
CA VAL A 349 -7.02 -26.98 24.96
C VAL A 349 -7.78 -26.91 23.65
N ARG A 350 -9.09 -27.19 23.65
CA ARG A 350 -9.89 -27.18 22.43
C ARG A 350 -10.48 -25.79 22.20
N ILE A 351 -10.24 -25.22 21.02
CA ILE A 351 -10.80 -23.93 20.58
C ILE A 351 -12.04 -24.22 19.73
N ILE A 352 -13.14 -23.52 20.02
CA ILE A 352 -14.40 -23.65 19.30
C ILE A 352 -14.45 -22.56 18.22
N ASN A 353 -14.65 -22.96 16.97
CA ASN A 353 -14.80 -22.01 15.86
C ASN A 353 -16.26 -21.56 15.76
N VAL A 354 -16.54 -20.31 16.11
CA VAL A 354 -17.86 -19.69 15.94
C VAL A 354 -17.80 -18.76 14.74
N ALA A 355 -18.73 -18.90 13.78
CA ALA A 355 -18.78 -18.09 12.57
C ALA A 355 -19.39 -16.69 12.83
N GLU A 356 -18.86 -15.97 13.82
CA GLU A 356 -19.21 -14.57 14.11
C GLU A 356 -18.10 -13.63 13.63
N TYR A 357 -18.48 -12.45 13.16
CA TYR A 357 -17.56 -11.50 12.54
C TYR A 357 -17.06 -10.49 13.59
N GLU A 358 -15.73 -10.31 13.63
CA GLU A 358 -14.99 -9.25 14.34
C GLU A 358 -15.03 -9.23 15.87
N LYS A 359 -14.30 -10.15 16.53
CA LYS A 359 -13.75 -9.89 17.87
C LYS A 359 -12.37 -10.51 18.05
N GLN A 360 -11.44 -9.72 18.58
CA GLN A 360 -10.22 -10.24 19.18
C GLN A 360 -10.57 -10.59 20.62
N GLU A 361 -10.50 -11.86 20.97
CA GLU A 361 -10.87 -12.36 22.29
C GLU A 361 -9.68 -13.06 22.95
N ASN A 362 -9.71 -13.13 24.28
CA ASN A 362 -8.63 -13.71 25.07
C ASN A 362 -9.16 -14.53 26.25
N PHE A 363 -8.42 -15.57 26.58
CA PHE A 363 -8.56 -16.34 27.82
C PHE A 363 -7.17 -16.63 28.40
N PHE A 364 -7.12 -17.19 29.61
CA PHE A 364 -5.86 -17.43 30.30
C PHE A 364 -5.67 -18.90 30.66
N ILE A 365 -4.41 -19.34 30.68
CA ILE A 365 -4.00 -20.64 31.20
C ILE A 365 -3.00 -20.38 32.33
N VAL A 366 -3.25 -20.95 33.50
CA VAL A 366 -2.47 -20.69 34.72
C VAL A 366 -1.81 -21.98 35.19
N LEU A 367 -0.52 -21.90 35.56
CA LEU A 367 0.24 -22.94 36.24
C LEU A 367 0.18 -22.72 37.75
N GLU A 368 0.02 -23.80 38.50
CA GLU A 368 0.12 -23.81 39.97
C GLU A 368 1.50 -24.30 40.44
N ASP A 369 1.76 -24.16 41.74
CA ASP A 369 3.07 -24.49 42.34
C ASP A 369 3.53 -25.93 42.03
N PRO A 370 4.78 -26.11 41.54
CA PRO A 370 5.31 -27.42 41.16
C PRO A 370 5.61 -28.30 42.38
N LYS A 371 5.26 -29.59 42.28
CA LYS A 371 5.45 -30.60 43.32
C LYS A 371 6.59 -31.55 42.94
N TRP A 372 7.64 -31.60 43.74
CA TRP A 372 8.78 -32.49 43.50
C TRP A 372 8.47 -33.93 43.96
N LEU A 373 8.25 -34.87 43.03
CA LEU A 373 7.73 -36.21 43.32
C LEU A 373 8.81 -37.22 43.74
N LYS A 374 10.01 -37.15 43.16
CA LYS A 374 11.16 -38.02 43.50
C LYS A 374 12.43 -37.19 43.56
N ARG A 375 12.90 -36.92 44.77
CA ARG A 375 14.26 -36.38 45.00
C ARG A 375 15.28 -37.48 44.68
N GLY A 376 16.24 -37.16 43.81
CA GLY A 376 17.45 -37.97 43.67
C GLY A 376 18.15 -38.17 45.02
N ILE A 377 19.00 -39.18 45.09
CA ILE A 377 19.52 -39.84 46.30
C ILE A 377 20.21 -38.90 47.32
N SER A 378 20.48 -37.63 46.99
CA SER A 378 21.19 -36.67 47.84
C SER A 378 20.43 -36.17 49.08
N ALA A 379 19.09 -36.34 49.18
CA ALA A 379 18.33 -35.85 50.33
C ALA A 379 18.36 -36.78 51.58
N LEU A 380 18.76 -38.04 51.42
CA LEU A 380 18.78 -39.00 52.54
C LEU A 380 20.00 -38.87 53.46
N LEU A 381 21.04 -38.15 53.03
CA LEU A 381 22.27 -37.95 53.83
C LEU A 381 22.22 -36.72 54.75
N LEU A 382 21.28 -35.79 54.55
CA LEU A 382 21.26 -34.50 55.26
C LEU A 382 20.33 -34.42 56.49
N ASN A 383 19.69 -35.53 56.88
CA ASN A 383 18.72 -35.55 58.00
C ASN A 383 19.30 -36.05 59.34
N GLN A 384 20.63 -36.18 59.47
CA GLN A 384 21.26 -36.52 60.74
C GLN A 384 22.41 -35.56 61.08
N GLY A 385 22.15 -34.63 62.01
CA GLY A 385 23.20 -33.84 62.67
C GLY A 385 23.08 -32.32 62.54
N ASN A 386 23.69 -31.62 63.49
CA ASN A 386 23.83 -30.16 63.52
C ASN A 386 24.85 -29.73 62.44
N PRO A 387 24.51 -28.85 61.49
CA PRO A 387 25.35 -28.56 60.32
C PRO A 387 26.54 -27.65 60.64
N THR A 388 27.65 -27.88 59.94
CA THR A 388 28.81 -26.98 59.80
C THR A 388 28.48 -25.78 58.89
N PRO A 389 29.23 -24.66 58.91
CA PRO A 389 28.95 -23.51 58.04
C PRO A 389 29.00 -23.83 56.54
N GLU A 390 29.85 -24.77 56.13
CA GLU A 390 29.92 -25.29 54.75
C GLU A 390 28.70 -26.15 54.40
N GLU A 391 28.15 -26.94 55.33
CA GLU A 391 26.91 -27.70 55.13
C GLU A 391 25.65 -26.81 55.15
N GLU A 392 25.69 -25.69 55.87
CA GLU A 392 24.62 -24.68 55.87
C GLU A 392 24.61 -23.89 54.53
N GLU A 393 25.79 -23.63 53.96
CA GLU A 393 25.95 -23.06 52.62
C GLU A 393 25.53 -24.04 51.53
N ALA A 394 25.97 -25.30 51.60
CA ALA A 394 25.50 -26.37 50.72
C ALA A 394 23.99 -26.64 50.86
N ARG A 395 23.41 -26.48 52.06
CA ARG A 395 21.96 -26.52 52.25
C ARG A 395 21.28 -25.36 51.55
N ARG A 396 21.76 -24.11 51.71
CA ARG A 396 21.20 -22.95 50.99
C ARG A 396 21.28 -23.15 49.47
N ILE A 397 22.39 -23.65 48.96
CA ILE A 397 22.58 -23.97 47.53
C ILE A 397 21.63 -25.09 47.09
N SER A 398 21.46 -26.16 47.88
CA SER A 398 20.50 -27.23 47.58
C SER A 398 19.02 -26.80 47.68
N GLU A 399 18.73 -25.78 48.47
CA GLU A 399 17.39 -25.19 48.57
C GLU A 399 17.08 -24.26 47.40
N MET A 400 18.12 -23.66 46.79
CA MET A 400 18.01 -22.90 45.55
C MET A 400 17.68 -23.81 44.36
N GLY A 401 18.07 -25.10 44.39
CA GLY A 401 17.72 -26.10 43.37
C GLY A 401 16.34 -26.75 43.51
N LYS A 402 15.36 -26.12 44.19
CA LYS A 402 13.97 -26.62 44.25
C LYS A 402 13.20 -26.21 42.98
N PRO A 403 12.22 -27.01 42.51
CA PRO A 403 11.42 -26.59 41.37
C PRO A 403 10.58 -25.36 41.74
N ILE A 404 10.58 -24.36 40.88
CA ILE A 404 9.83 -23.10 41.05
C ILE A 404 9.06 -22.75 39.78
N LEU A 405 8.04 -21.90 39.91
CA LEU A 405 7.42 -21.26 38.76
C LEU A 405 8.31 -20.14 38.24
N GLY A 406 8.42 -20.05 36.92
CA GLY A 406 9.13 -18.97 36.24
C GLY A 406 8.31 -17.70 36.09
N GLU A 407 8.84 -16.76 35.31
CA GLU A 407 8.25 -15.44 35.07
C GLU A 407 6.84 -15.53 34.45
N HIS A 408 6.61 -16.49 33.56
CA HIS A 408 5.32 -16.68 32.88
C HIS A 408 4.57 -17.89 33.44
N SER A 409 4.01 -17.75 34.64
CA SER A 409 3.09 -18.72 35.25
C SER A 409 1.65 -18.60 34.71
N ARG A 410 1.35 -17.54 33.97
CA ARG A 410 0.05 -17.25 33.37
C ARG A 410 0.23 -16.88 31.90
N LEU A 411 -0.34 -17.69 31.01
CA LEU A 411 -0.35 -17.47 29.57
C LEU A 411 -1.66 -16.81 29.15
N GLU A 412 -1.57 -15.72 28.41
CA GLU A 412 -2.71 -15.12 27.70
C GLU A 412 -2.85 -15.75 26.32
N VAL A 413 -3.95 -16.44 26.05
CA VAL A 413 -4.24 -16.95 24.72
C VAL A 413 -5.15 -15.95 24.02
N ILE A 414 -4.64 -15.33 22.96
CA ILE A 414 -5.37 -14.36 22.13
C ILE A 414 -5.85 -15.10 20.88
N ILE A 415 -7.17 -15.18 20.74
CA ILE A 415 -7.83 -15.75 19.58
C ILE A 415 -7.89 -14.64 18.50
N GLU A 416 -7.18 -14.85 17.40
CA GLU A 416 -7.09 -13.91 16.28
C GLU A 416 -7.67 -14.49 14.98
N GLU A 417 -8.29 -13.62 14.19
CA GLU A 417 -8.65 -13.92 12.81
C GLU A 417 -7.39 -13.92 11.91
N SER A 418 -7.41 -14.68 10.82
CA SER A 418 -6.21 -15.05 10.03
C SER A 418 -5.35 -13.86 9.54
N CYS A 419 -4.13 -13.74 10.08
CA CYS A 419 -3.22 -12.58 9.92
C CYS A 419 -2.62 -12.37 8.51
N GLU A 420 -2.57 -13.41 7.67
CA GLU A 420 -2.04 -13.30 6.29
C GLU A 420 -2.83 -12.33 5.43
N PHE A 421 -4.12 -12.16 5.74
CA PHE A 421 -4.99 -11.28 5.00
C PHE A 421 -4.79 -9.81 5.36
N LYS A 422 -4.61 -9.49 6.65
CA LYS A 422 -4.46 -8.12 7.15
C LYS A 422 -3.14 -7.47 6.73
N SER A 423 -2.01 -8.18 6.86
CA SER A 423 -0.71 -7.66 6.42
C SER A 423 -0.66 -7.41 4.92
N THR A 424 -1.35 -8.26 4.16
CA THR A 424 -1.46 -8.16 2.70
C THR A 424 -2.30 -6.95 2.32
N VAL A 425 -3.44 -6.75 2.99
CA VAL A 425 -4.32 -5.60 2.81
C VAL A 425 -3.61 -4.29 3.19
N ASP A 426 -2.90 -4.25 4.31
CA ASP A 426 -2.16 -3.05 4.75
C ASP A 426 -0.99 -2.69 3.81
N LYS A 427 -0.29 -3.69 3.24
CA LYS A 427 0.70 -3.48 2.17
C LYS A 427 0.05 -2.92 0.90
N LEU A 428 -1.07 -3.52 0.47
CA LEU A 428 -1.86 -3.08 -0.67
C LEU A 428 -2.26 -1.61 -0.55
N ILE A 429 -2.80 -1.19 0.60
CA ILE A 429 -3.25 0.20 0.81
C ILE A 429 -2.09 1.20 0.71
N LYS A 430 -0.90 0.83 1.19
CA LYS A 430 0.28 1.69 1.15
C LYS A 430 0.84 1.86 -0.27
N ASP A 431 0.78 0.80 -1.07
CA ASP A 431 1.26 0.79 -2.46
C ASP A 431 0.23 1.37 -3.45
N THR A 432 -1.05 1.43 -3.06
CA THR A 432 -2.17 1.98 -3.87
C THR A 432 -2.31 3.49 -3.71
N ASN A 433 -1.24 4.25 -4.00
CA ASN A 433 -1.36 5.70 -4.13
C ASN A 433 -1.41 6.09 -5.62
N LEU A 434 -2.61 6.41 -6.11
CA LEU A 434 -2.85 6.87 -7.49
C LEU A 434 -1.98 8.11 -7.85
N ALA A 435 -1.56 8.91 -6.87
CA ALA A 435 -0.65 10.04 -7.09
C ALA A 435 0.74 9.59 -7.55
N GLY A 436 1.23 8.43 -7.07
CA GLY A 436 2.50 7.84 -7.52
C GLY A 436 2.42 7.31 -8.96
N VAL A 437 1.25 6.82 -9.38
CA VAL A 437 1.00 6.26 -10.72
C VAL A 437 1.07 7.32 -11.84
N LEU A 438 0.76 8.58 -11.53
CA LEU A 438 0.76 9.69 -12.50
C LEU A 438 2.10 10.41 -12.61
N GLY A 439 2.99 10.23 -11.63
CA GLY A 439 4.29 10.90 -11.56
C GLY A 439 5.32 10.26 -12.48
N THR A 440 6.20 11.09 -13.04
CA THR A 440 7.43 10.61 -13.67
C THR A 440 8.59 10.95 -12.74
N HIS A 441 9.46 9.98 -12.49
CA HIS A 441 10.52 10.09 -11.48
C HIS A 441 11.81 10.66 -12.09
N SER A 442 12.01 10.50 -13.40
CA SER A 442 13.22 10.97 -14.09
C SER A 442 12.98 11.46 -15.51
N TRP A 443 13.86 12.36 -15.98
CA TRP A 443 13.89 12.75 -17.39
C TRP A 443 14.15 11.56 -18.31
N ARG A 444 15.01 10.63 -17.89
CA ARG A 444 15.27 9.40 -18.65
C ARG A 444 13.97 8.65 -18.95
N GLU A 445 13.13 8.45 -17.93
CA GLU A 445 11.83 7.82 -18.09
C GLU A 445 10.90 8.61 -19.03
N GLN A 446 10.83 9.93 -18.87
CA GLN A 446 10.00 10.79 -19.73
C GLN A 446 10.40 10.72 -21.21
N PHE A 447 11.70 10.73 -21.52
CA PHE A 447 12.18 10.64 -22.89
C PHE A 447 11.96 9.24 -23.48
N ILE A 448 12.19 8.18 -22.70
CA ILE A 448 11.88 6.81 -23.12
C ILE A 448 10.37 6.68 -23.38
N GLU A 449 9.52 7.24 -22.53
CA GLU A 449 8.07 7.24 -22.70
C GLU A 449 7.60 8.09 -23.90
N ALA A 450 8.30 9.18 -24.19
CA ALA A 450 8.01 10.02 -25.34
C ALA A 450 8.21 9.24 -26.66
N VAL A 451 9.25 8.41 -26.73
CA VAL A 451 9.67 7.67 -27.94
C VAL A 451 9.08 6.27 -28.04
N THR A 452 8.57 5.71 -26.95
CA THR A 452 7.92 4.39 -26.96
C THR A 452 6.45 4.47 -27.39
N VAL A 453 6.02 3.42 -28.09
CA VAL A 453 4.61 3.20 -28.49
C VAL A 453 4.04 2.13 -27.57
N SER A 454 2.84 2.36 -27.06
CA SER A 454 2.09 1.36 -26.27
C SER A 454 0.78 1.07 -26.98
N ALA A 455 0.33 -0.18 -26.91
CA ALA A 455 -0.92 -0.58 -27.55
C ALA A 455 -2.12 0.17 -26.96
N GLY A 456 -2.99 0.68 -27.83
CA GLY A 456 -4.26 1.26 -27.45
C GLY A 456 -5.25 0.22 -26.92
N ASP A 457 -6.25 0.69 -26.16
CA ASP A 457 -7.35 -0.12 -25.64
C ASP A 457 -8.25 -0.54 -26.81
N GLY A 458 -8.03 -1.74 -27.36
CA GLY A 458 -9.04 -2.42 -28.15
C GLY A 458 -10.00 -3.11 -27.18
N ASP A 459 -11.31 -2.86 -27.34
CA ASP A 459 -12.42 -3.42 -26.54
C ASP A 459 -12.30 -4.94 -26.37
N GLU A 460 -11.62 -5.46 -25.35
CA GLU A 460 -11.60 -6.89 -25.03
C GLU A 460 -11.49 -7.18 -23.52
N GLU A 461 -12.14 -8.28 -23.15
CA GLU A 461 -12.44 -8.76 -21.80
C GLU A 461 -11.22 -8.91 -20.90
N GLU A 462 -11.45 -8.68 -19.60
CA GLU A 462 -10.49 -8.77 -18.51
C GLU A 462 -9.68 -10.08 -18.57
N GLY A 463 -8.36 -9.97 -18.76
CA GLY A 463 -7.43 -11.10 -18.54
C GLY A 463 -6.55 -11.55 -19.70
N GLN A 464 -6.57 -10.91 -20.89
CA GLN A 464 -5.70 -11.32 -22.00
C GLN A 464 -4.41 -10.47 -22.15
N GLU A 465 -3.30 -11.15 -22.47
CA GLU A 465 -1.94 -10.61 -22.67
C GLU A 465 -1.88 -9.30 -23.49
N PRO A 466 -0.85 -8.45 -23.27
CA PRO A 466 -0.68 -7.20 -24.00
C PRO A 466 -0.57 -7.47 -25.51
N ARG A 467 -1.61 -7.08 -26.25
CA ARG A 467 -1.60 -7.11 -27.72
C ARG A 467 -0.58 -6.10 -28.27
N PRO A 468 0.06 -6.37 -29.41
CA PRO A 468 0.93 -5.41 -30.06
C PRO A 468 0.13 -4.16 -30.51
N PRO A 469 0.75 -2.97 -30.51
CA PRO A 469 0.10 -1.73 -30.92
C PRO A 469 -0.44 -1.78 -32.35
N ASN A 470 -1.62 -1.18 -32.55
CA ASN A 470 -2.31 -1.16 -33.83
C ASN A 470 -1.62 -0.19 -34.81
N CYS A 471 -1.77 -0.36 -36.12
CA CYS A 471 -1.18 0.52 -37.14
C CYS A 471 -1.60 2.00 -36.95
N PHE A 472 -2.81 2.23 -36.45
CA PHE A 472 -3.30 3.56 -36.11
C PHE A 472 -2.54 4.21 -34.93
N ASP A 473 -2.14 3.40 -33.93
CA ASP A 473 -1.37 3.89 -32.78
C ASP A 473 0.02 4.35 -33.22
N TYR A 474 0.66 3.60 -34.12
CA TYR A 474 1.93 4.00 -34.74
C TYR A 474 1.79 5.28 -35.56
N PHE A 475 0.72 5.40 -36.35
CA PHE A 475 0.45 6.61 -37.13
C PHE A 475 0.29 7.85 -36.24
N MET A 476 -0.53 7.73 -35.18
CA MET A 476 -0.74 8.82 -34.23
C MET A 476 0.54 9.15 -33.45
N HIS A 477 1.33 8.14 -33.10
CA HIS A 477 2.62 8.35 -32.46
C HIS A 477 3.57 9.15 -33.36
N ILE A 478 3.71 8.79 -34.64
CA ILE A 478 4.58 9.50 -35.59
C ILE A 478 4.14 10.97 -35.74
N LEU A 479 2.83 11.23 -35.81
CA LEU A 479 2.31 12.59 -35.93
C LEU A 479 2.56 13.42 -34.66
N CYS A 480 2.52 12.78 -33.49
CA CYS A 480 2.65 13.47 -32.20
C CYS A 480 4.07 13.43 -31.61
N VAL A 481 5.01 12.66 -32.17
CA VAL A 481 6.33 12.42 -31.56
C VAL A 481 7.10 13.73 -31.34
N PHE A 482 7.02 14.66 -32.28
CA PHE A 482 7.61 15.99 -32.16
C PHE A 482 7.11 16.70 -30.88
N TRP A 483 5.80 16.70 -30.67
CA TRP A 483 5.17 17.29 -29.49
C TRP A 483 5.50 16.52 -28.21
N LYS A 484 5.53 15.18 -28.27
CA LYS A 484 5.90 14.34 -27.11
C LYS A 484 7.33 14.63 -26.64
N VAL A 485 8.28 14.73 -27.56
CA VAL A 485 9.68 15.06 -27.25
C VAL A 485 9.82 16.50 -26.76
N LEU A 486 9.09 17.45 -27.36
CA LEU A 486 9.08 18.84 -26.91
C LEU A 486 8.60 18.97 -25.45
N PHE A 487 7.51 18.28 -25.10
CA PHE A 487 6.97 18.30 -23.73
C PHE A 487 7.77 17.44 -22.74
N ALA A 488 8.57 16.47 -23.20
CA ALA A 488 9.51 15.73 -22.36
C ALA A 488 10.68 16.60 -21.83
N CYS A 489 10.89 17.79 -22.41
CA CYS A 489 11.86 18.77 -21.88
C CYS A 489 11.34 19.48 -20.61
N VAL A 490 10.06 19.36 -20.28
CA VAL A 490 9.51 19.89 -19.02
C VAL A 490 10.07 19.07 -17.85
N PRO A 491 10.52 19.69 -16.75
CA PRO A 491 11.08 18.95 -15.62
C PRO A 491 10.07 17.95 -15.01
N PRO A 492 10.55 16.82 -14.44
CA PRO A 492 9.70 15.81 -13.83
C PRO A 492 8.91 16.34 -12.62
N THR A 493 7.79 15.71 -12.34
CA THR A 493 6.83 16.14 -11.31
C THR A 493 7.37 16.00 -9.89
N GLU A 494 8.41 15.19 -9.68
CA GLU A 494 9.04 15.05 -8.36
C GLU A 494 10.00 16.20 -8.04
N TYR A 495 10.49 16.92 -9.05
CA TYR A 495 11.44 18.00 -8.82
C TYR A 495 10.75 19.15 -8.10
N TRP A 496 11.28 19.50 -6.93
CA TRP A 496 10.74 20.53 -6.04
C TRP A 496 9.23 20.35 -5.76
N ASN A 497 8.81 19.12 -5.48
CA ASN A 497 7.40 18.81 -5.20
C ASN A 497 6.45 19.31 -6.31
N GLY A 498 6.91 19.28 -7.56
CA GLY A 498 6.13 19.66 -8.74
C GLY A 498 6.18 21.15 -9.11
N TRP A 499 6.78 22.02 -8.29
CA TRP A 499 6.84 23.46 -8.58
C TRP A 499 7.67 23.78 -9.83
N ALA A 500 8.78 23.06 -10.04
CA ALA A 500 9.59 23.23 -11.24
C ALA A 500 8.78 22.89 -12.50
N CYS A 501 8.04 21.77 -12.48
CA CYS A 501 7.16 21.35 -13.56
C CYS A 501 6.07 22.39 -13.84
N PHE A 502 5.43 22.91 -12.78
CA PHE A 502 4.35 23.90 -12.88
C PHE A 502 4.80 25.19 -13.56
N ILE A 503 5.90 25.79 -13.09
CA ILE A 503 6.39 27.08 -13.62
C ILE A 503 6.82 26.94 -15.07
N VAL A 504 7.64 25.93 -15.38
CA VAL A 504 8.13 25.70 -16.75
C VAL A 504 6.96 25.40 -17.69
N SER A 505 5.98 24.60 -17.27
CA SER A 505 4.79 24.31 -18.07
C SER A 505 3.99 25.57 -18.40
N ILE A 506 3.77 26.47 -17.43
CA ILE A 506 3.07 27.74 -17.68
C ILE A 506 3.81 28.59 -18.69
N CYS A 507 5.14 28.71 -18.56
CA CYS A 507 5.96 29.46 -19.52
C CYS A 507 5.88 28.86 -20.93
N VAL A 508 6.00 27.54 -21.06
CA VAL A 508 5.91 26.84 -22.35
C VAL A 508 4.52 27.00 -22.95
N ILE A 509 3.44 26.82 -22.17
CA ILE A 509 2.07 27.02 -22.64
C ILE A 509 1.86 28.46 -23.10
N GLY A 510 2.28 29.45 -22.31
CA GLY A 510 2.18 30.86 -22.68
C GLY A 510 2.89 31.16 -24.01
N PHE A 511 4.12 30.68 -24.17
CA PHE A 511 4.88 30.84 -25.41
C PHE A 511 4.20 30.14 -26.61
N LEU A 512 3.73 28.91 -26.42
CA LEU A 512 3.07 28.14 -27.48
C LEU A 512 1.74 28.79 -27.89
N THR A 513 0.96 29.30 -26.93
CA THR A 513 -0.31 29.98 -27.21
C THR A 513 -0.11 31.26 -28.00
N ALA A 514 0.96 32.00 -27.75
CA ALA A 514 1.31 33.18 -28.55
C ALA A 514 1.64 32.79 -30.00
N ILE A 515 2.49 31.78 -30.20
CA ILE A 515 2.86 31.29 -31.54
C ILE A 515 1.63 30.78 -32.31
N ILE A 516 0.80 29.97 -31.66
CA ILE A 516 -0.39 29.39 -32.30
C ILE A 516 -1.40 30.50 -32.64
N GLY A 517 -1.56 31.50 -31.77
CA GLY A 517 -2.39 32.67 -32.03
C GLY A 517 -1.94 33.44 -33.27
N ASP A 518 -0.65 33.75 -33.37
CA ASP A 518 -0.07 34.45 -34.51
C ASP A 518 -0.18 33.63 -35.80
N LEU A 519 0.11 32.32 -35.73
CA LEU A 519 0.01 31.42 -36.88
C LEU A 519 -1.44 31.29 -37.35
N ALA A 520 -2.41 31.23 -36.44
CA ALA A 520 -3.83 31.21 -36.77
C ALA A 520 -4.29 32.51 -37.45
N SER A 521 -3.81 33.67 -36.99
CA SER A 521 -4.08 34.97 -37.61
C SER A 521 -3.48 35.06 -39.03
N HIS A 522 -2.22 34.66 -39.20
CA HIS A 522 -1.57 34.63 -40.52
C HIS A 522 -2.24 33.64 -41.48
N PHE A 523 -2.65 32.46 -40.98
CA PHE A 523 -3.43 31.51 -41.76
C PHE A 523 -4.79 32.09 -42.15
N GLY A 524 -5.50 32.74 -41.23
CA GLY A 524 -6.74 33.45 -41.51
C GLY A 524 -6.58 34.48 -42.62
N CYS A 525 -5.54 35.31 -42.54
CA CYS A 525 -5.21 36.31 -43.55
C CYS A 525 -4.92 35.70 -44.93
N THR A 526 -4.19 34.58 -45.00
CA THR A 526 -3.80 33.96 -46.28
C THR A 526 -4.96 33.24 -46.98
N VAL A 527 -5.87 32.63 -46.21
CA VAL A 527 -7.06 31.96 -46.74
C VAL A 527 -8.22 32.93 -46.98
N GLY A 528 -8.16 34.15 -46.41
CA GLY A 528 -9.26 35.13 -46.47
C GLY A 528 -10.38 34.84 -45.47
N LEU A 529 -10.05 34.16 -44.36
CA LEU A 529 -10.98 33.87 -43.28
C LEU A 529 -11.01 35.03 -42.28
N ARG A 530 -12.21 35.48 -41.87
CA ARG A 530 -12.35 36.44 -40.76
C ARG A 530 -11.89 35.81 -39.45
N ASP A 531 -11.28 36.61 -38.56
CA ASP A 531 -10.76 36.17 -37.26
C ASP A 531 -11.82 35.47 -36.38
N THR A 532 -13.07 35.89 -36.48
CA THR A 532 -14.18 35.26 -35.77
C THR A 532 -14.45 33.83 -36.25
N VAL A 533 -14.31 33.57 -37.56
CA VAL A 533 -14.53 32.25 -38.15
C VAL A 533 -13.34 31.33 -37.85
N THR A 534 -12.11 31.82 -37.92
CA THR A 534 -10.92 31.03 -37.55
C THR A 534 -10.94 30.65 -36.08
N ALA A 535 -11.37 31.57 -35.19
CA ALA A 535 -11.52 31.31 -33.77
C ALA A 535 -12.59 30.23 -33.47
N VAL A 536 -13.77 30.32 -34.09
CA VAL A 536 -14.87 29.36 -33.86
C VAL A 536 -14.55 27.97 -34.42
N VAL A 537 -13.83 27.87 -35.54
CA VAL A 537 -13.58 26.58 -36.21
C VAL A 537 -12.33 25.88 -35.66
N PHE A 538 -11.21 26.59 -35.53
CA PHE A 538 -9.92 25.96 -35.21
C PHE A 538 -9.58 26.08 -33.72
N VAL A 539 -9.70 27.28 -33.14
CA VAL A 539 -9.30 27.53 -31.74
C VAL A 539 -10.28 26.86 -30.75
N ALA A 540 -11.59 27.02 -30.98
CA ALA A 540 -12.61 26.41 -30.12
C ALA A 540 -12.59 24.88 -30.22
N LEU A 541 -12.33 24.31 -31.40
CA LEU A 541 -12.21 22.88 -31.58
C LEU A 541 -10.99 22.31 -30.82
N GLY A 542 -9.83 22.98 -30.91
CA GLY A 542 -8.60 22.56 -30.23
C GLY A 542 -8.71 22.54 -28.70
N THR A 543 -9.49 23.46 -28.12
CA THR A 543 -9.72 23.52 -26.67
C THR A 543 -10.83 22.57 -26.19
N SER A 544 -11.84 22.28 -27.02
CA SER A 544 -13.01 21.48 -26.64
C SER A 544 -12.83 19.97 -26.87
N LEU A 545 -12.01 19.56 -27.84
CA LEU A 545 -11.78 18.14 -28.14
C LEU A 545 -11.15 17.38 -26.95
N PRO A 546 -10.08 17.87 -26.29
CA PRO A 546 -9.50 17.18 -25.13
C PRO A 546 -10.52 16.97 -24.00
N ASP A 547 -11.37 17.97 -23.75
CA ASP A 547 -12.43 17.88 -22.74
C ASP A 547 -13.51 16.88 -23.12
N THR A 548 -13.87 16.82 -24.40
CA THR A 548 -14.84 15.85 -24.93
C THR A 548 -14.32 14.41 -24.74
N PHE A 549 -13.05 14.16 -25.08
CA PHE A 549 -12.46 12.84 -24.90
C PHE A 549 -12.25 12.48 -23.44
N ALA A 550 -11.80 13.40 -22.59
CA ALA A 550 -11.69 13.16 -21.15
C ALA A 550 -13.05 12.83 -20.51
N SER A 551 -14.10 13.53 -20.94
CA SER A 551 -15.48 13.28 -20.49
C SER A 551 -16.02 11.94 -20.99
N LYS A 552 -15.68 11.57 -22.23
CA LYS A 552 -15.98 10.23 -22.78
C LYS A 552 -15.30 9.13 -21.96
N VAL A 553 -13.99 9.27 -21.69
CA VAL A 553 -13.22 8.28 -20.92
C VAL A 553 -13.80 8.12 -19.52
N ALA A 554 -14.12 9.22 -18.84
CA ALA A 554 -14.80 9.18 -17.54
C ALA A 554 -16.15 8.44 -17.63
N ALA A 555 -16.98 8.74 -18.64
CA ALA A 555 -18.27 8.08 -18.82
C ALA A 555 -18.19 6.59 -19.18
N THR A 556 -17.08 6.12 -19.74
CA THR A 556 -16.86 4.70 -20.06
C THR A 556 -16.24 3.90 -18.93
N GLN A 557 -15.47 4.55 -18.05
CA GLN A 557 -14.71 3.88 -16.99
C GLN A 557 -15.40 3.88 -15.63
N ASP A 558 -16.33 4.81 -15.43
CA ASP A 558 -17.08 4.91 -14.19
C ASP A 558 -18.49 4.36 -14.36
N GLN A 559 -19.04 3.80 -13.28
CA GLN A 559 -20.43 3.33 -13.25
C GLN A 559 -21.45 4.48 -13.41
N TYR A 560 -21.09 5.68 -12.97
CA TYR A 560 -21.93 6.88 -13.01
C TYR A 560 -21.28 7.99 -13.85
N ALA A 561 -22.08 8.83 -14.49
CA ALA A 561 -21.61 9.92 -15.35
C ALA A 561 -21.19 11.20 -14.59
N ASP A 562 -21.09 11.16 -13.25
CA ASP A 562 -20.83 12.35 -12.44
C ASP A 562 -19.47 12.98 -12.72
N ALA A 563 -18.42 12.16 -12.87
CA ALA A 563 -17.08 12.63 -13.22
C ALA A 563 -17.05 13.29 -14.61
N CYS A 564 -17.82 12.77 -15.57
CA CYS A 564 -18.00 13.36 -16.88
C CYS A 564 -18.65 14.75 -16.79
N ILE A 565 -19.72 14.90 -16.00
CA ILE A 565 -20.38 16.20 -15.77
C ILE A 565 -19.41 17.18 -15.11
N GLY A 566 -18.66 16.74 -14.10
CA GLY A 566 -17.63 17.54 -13.43
C GLY A 566 -16.54 18.03 -14.38
N ASN A 567 -16.09 17.19 -15.32
CA ASN A 567 -15.10 17.56 -16.32
C ASN A 567 -15.60 18.66 -17.26
N VAL A 568 -16.82 18.52 -17.80
CA VAL A 568 -17.42 19.51 -18.72
C VAL A 568 -17.70 20.83 -18.00
N THR A 569 -18.39 20.75 -16.86
CA THR A 569 -18.78 21.95 -16.11
C THR A 569 -17.57 22.69 -15.54
N GLY A 570 -16.58 21.96 -15.01
CA GLY A 570 -15.35 22.54 -14.50
C GLY A 570 -14.53 23.22 -15.59
N SER A 571 -14.44 22.65 -16.80
CA SER A 571 -13.69 23.26 -17.89
C SER A 571 -14.36 24.54 -18.41
N ASN A 572 -15.67 24.49 -18.64
CA ASN A 572 -16.42 25.66 -19.10
C ASN A 572 -16.47 26.77 -18.05
N ALA A 573 -16.58 26.41 -16.76
CA ALA A 573 -16.51 27.38 -15.68
C ALA A 573 -15.15 28.10 -15.66
N VAL A 574 -14.03 27.39 -15.80
CA VAL A 574 -12.70 28.00 -15.87
C VAL A 574 -12.58 28.89 -17.10
N ASN A 575 -12.94 28.40 -18.30
CA ASN A 575 -12.81 29.18 -19.54
C ASN A 575 -13.63 30.47 -19.51
N VAL A 576 -14.86 30.42 -18.99
CA VAL A 576 -15.74 31.60 -18.94
C VAL A 576 -15.37 32.51 -17.76
N PHE A 577 -15.22 31.96 -16.55
CA PHE A 577 -14.98 32.74 -15.34
C PHE A 577 -13.57 33.30 -15.28
N LEU A 578 -12.54 32.46 -15.44
CA LEU A 578 -11.14 32.89 -15.41
C LEU A 578 -10.71 33.55 -16.73
N GLY A 579 -11.18 33.04 -17.87
CA GLY A 579 -10.80 33.59 -19.18
C GLY A 579 -11.41 34.97 -19.44
N ILE A 580 -12.74 35.04 -19.54
CA ILE A 580 -13.46 36.29 -19.89
C ILE A 580 -13.80 37.09 -18.63
N GLY A 581 -14.32 36.42 -17.59
CA GLY A 581 -14.85 37.06 -16.39
C GLY A 581 -13.81 37.88 -15.62
N VAL A 582 -12.64 37.31 -15.32
CA VAL A 582 -11.56 38.03 -14.61
C VAL A 582 -11.03 39.19 -15.45
N ALA A 583 -10.78 38.97 -16.74
CA ALA A 583 -10.28 40.03 -17.63
C ALA A 583 -11.25 41.21 -17.72
N TRP A 584 -12.55 40.94 -17.91
CA TRP A 584 -13.59 41.97 -17.94
C TRP A 584 -13.76 42.65 -16.58
N SER A 585 -13.64 41.91 -15.47
CA SER A 585 -13.73 42.48 -14.13
C SER A 585 -12.55 43.43 -13.85
N VAL A 586 -11.33 43.02 -14.21
CA VAL A 586 -10.13 43.86 -14.07
C VAL A 586 -10.23 45.10 -14.96
N ALA A 587 -10.68 44.93 -16.21
CA ALA A 587 -10.90 46.06 -17.13
C ALA A 587 -11.97 47.03 -16.59
N ALA A 588 -13.10 46.53 -16.11
CA ALA A 588 -14.17 47.35 -15.54
C ALA A 588 -13.67 48.17 -14.35
N VAL A 589 -12.95 47.54 -13.41
CA VAL A 589 -12.34 48.24 -12.26
C VAL A 589 -11.32 49.28 -12.71
N TYR A 590 -10.47 48.95 -13.68
CA TYR A 590 -9.47 49.88 -14.20
C TYR A 590 -10.11 51.14 -14.81
N TRP A 591 -11.16 50.97 -15.63
CA TRP A 591 -11.84 52.10 -16.28
C TRP A 591 -12.66 52.92 -15.29
N GLU A 592 -13.26 52.29 -14.28
CA GLU A 592 -13.94 52.99 -13.18
C GLU A 592 -12.96 53.88 -12.40
N VAL A 593 -11.76 53.37 -12.11
CA VAL A 593 -10.67 54.15 -11.46
C VAL A 593 -10.22 55.33 -12.33
N LYS A 594 -10.33 55.22 -13.66
CA LYS A 594 -10.06 56.31 -14.61
C LYS A 594 -11.25 57.26 -14.80
N GLY A 595 -12.38 57.01 -14.14
CA GLY A 595 -13.61 57.81 -14.26
C GLY A 595 -14.31 57.67 -15.61
N GLN A 596 -14.10 56.56 -16.32
CA GLN A 596 -14.71 56.28 -17.62
C GLN A 596 -15.55 55.01 -17.56
N VAL A 597 -16.63 54.98 -18.34
CA VAL A 597 -17.52 53.81 -18.42
C VAL A 597 -16.91 52.76 -19.35
N PHE A 598 -16.71 51.54 -18.85
CA PHE A 598 -16.31 50.41 -19.67
C PHE A 598 -17.48 49.92 -20.53
N ARG A 599 -17.38 50.08 -21.85
CA ARG A 599 -18.36 49.58 -22.83
C ARG A 599 -17.76 48.42 -23.62
N VAL A 600 -18.49 47.32 -23.73
CA VAL A 600 -18.11 46.14 -24.51
C VAL A 600 -19.16 45.94 -25.59
N ASP A 601 -18.73 45.95 -26.85
CA ASP A 601 -19.61 45.66 -27.97
C ASP A 601 -19.89 44.15 -28.03
N PRO A 602 -21.18 43.72 -27.99
CA PRO A 602 -21.53 42.30 -27.94
C PRO A 602 -21.23 41.54 -29.25
N GLY A 603 -20.96 42.25 -30.35
CA GLY A 603 -20.65 41.64 -31.65
C GLY A 603 -21.71 40.63 -32.11
N SER A 604 -21.26 39.53 -32.71
CA SER A 604 -22.11 38.42 -33.16
C SER A 604 -22.48 37.42 -32.05
N LEU A 605 -22.09 37.70 -30.79
CA LEU A 605 -22.25 36.77 -29.67
C LEU A 605 -23.72 36.39 -29.44
N ALA A 606 -24.63 37.37 -29.53
CA ALA A 606 -26.06 37.14 -29.33
C ALA A 606 -26.64 36.16 -30.34
N PHE A 607 -26.26 36.30 -31.62
CA PHE A 607 -26.65 35.39 -32.69
C PHE A 607 -26.11 33.98 -32.45
N SER A 608 -24.81 33.84 -32.19
CA SER A 608 -24.17 32.54 -31.94
C SER A 608 -24.73 31.82 -30.72
N VAL A 609 -24.95 32.53 -29.60
CA VAL A 609 -25.51 31.95 -28.37
C VAL A 609 -26.95 31.47 -28.61
N THR A 610 -27.76 32.24 -29.31
CA THR A 610 -29.15 31.88 -29.61
C THR A 610 -29.21 30.66 -30.52
N LEU A 611 -28.41 30.64 -31.58
CA LEU A 611 -28.32 29.50 -32.50
C LEU A 611 -27.85 28.23 -31.78
N PHE A 612 -26.80 28.35 -30.95
CA PHE A 612 -26.31 27.24 -30.13
C PHE A 612 -27.38 26.71 -29.19
N THR A 613 -28.15 27.60 -28.54
CA THR A 613 -29.23 27.22 -27.61
C THR A 613 -30.33 26.43 -28.33
N ILE A 614 -30.73 26.86 -29.54
CA ILE A 614 -31.73 26.14 -30.34
C ILE A 614 -31.23 24.73 -30.69
N PHE A 615 -29.98 24.60 -31.17
CA PHE A 615 -29.41 23.30 -31.49
C PHE A 615 -29.17 22.42 -30.27
N ALA A 616 -28.89 23.01 -29.11
CA ALA A 616 -28.80 22.31 -27.84
C ALA A 616 -30.15 21.69 -27.44
N PHE A 617 -31.26 22.44 -27.57
CA PHE A 617 -32.60 21.90 -27.33
C PHE A 617 -32.95 20.75 -28.29
N PHE A 618 -32.61 20.90 -29.58
CA PHE A 618 -32.79 19.81 -30.54
C PHE A 618 -31.96 18.59 -30.16
N SER A 619 -30.70 18.78 -29.76
CA SER A 619 -29.82 17.70 -29.33
C SER A 619 -30.33 16.98 -28.08
N MET A 620 -30.84 17.73 -27.09
CA MET A 620 -31.51 17.17 -25.92
C MET A 620 -32.76 16.37 -26.31
N GLY A 621 -33.56 16.85 -27.26
CA GLY A 621 -34.72 16.12 -27.78
C GLY A 621 -34.33 14.77 -28.41
N VAL A 622 -33.26 14.74 -29.19
CA VAL A 622 -32.71 13.50 -29.76
C VAL A 622 -32.24 12.56 -28.65
N LEU A 623 -31.52 13.04 -27.63
CA LEU A 623 -31.08 12.21 -26.50
C LEU A 623 -32.25 11.65 -25.69
N MET A 624 -33.29 12.46 -25.44
CA MET A 624 -34.52 12.02 -24.78
C MET A 624 -35.25 10.94 -25.59
N LEU A 625 -35.21 11.01 -26.92
CA LEU A 625 -35.75 9.95 -27.79
C LEU A 625 -34.93 8.66 -27.67
N ARG A 626 -33.60 8.76 -27.63
CA ARG A 626 -32.70 7.59 -27.45
C ARG A 626 -32.85 6.91 -26.10
N ARG A 627 -33.27 7.64 -25.05
CA ARG A 627 -33.53 7.06 -23.72
C ARG A 627 -34.65 5.99 -23.75
N ARG A 628 -35.46 5.92 -24.82
CA ARG A 628 -36.47 4.87 -24.96
C ARG A 628 -35.81 3.48 -25.08
N PRO A 629 -36.29 2.47 -24.31
CA PRO A 629 -35.69 1.13 -24.31
C PRO A 629 -35.62 0.46 -25.69
N SER A 630 -36.51 0.83 -26.61
CA SER A 630 -36.60 0.25 -27.96
C SER A 630 -35.51 0.67 -28.94
N ILE A 631 -34.78 1.77 -28.67
CA ILE A 631 -33.81 2.38 -29.60
C ILE A 631 -32.36 2.16 -29.13
N GLY A 632 -32.17 2.01 -27.82
CA GLY A 632 -30.86 1.81 -27.18
C GLY A 632 -30.28 3.10 -26.61
N GLY A 633 -29.74 2.99 -25.39
CA GLY A 633 -29.54 4.05 -24.39
C GLY A 633 -28.80 5.34 -24.80
N GLU A 634 -28.78 6.29 -23.86
CA GLU A 634 -28.30 7.67 -24.05
C GLU A 634 -26.84 7.72 -24.55
N LEU A 635 -25.96 6.93 -23.95
CA LEU A 635 -24.56 6.75 -24.33
C LEU A 635 -24.34 5.35 -24.92
N GLY A 636 -23.74 5.25 -26.10
CA GLY A 636 -23.49 3.96 -26.75
C GLY A 636 -24.73 3.37 -27.44
N GLY A 637 -24.93 2.05 -27.37
CA GLY A 637 -26.06 1.35 -27.99
C GLY A 637 -25.78 0.74 -29.37
N PRO A 638 -26.83 0.24 -30.07
CA PRO A 638 -26.69 -0.47 -31.34
C PRO A 638 -25.98 0.37 -32.40
N ARG A 639 -25.08 -0.25 -33.18
CA ARG A 639 -24.20 0.43 -34.15
C ARG A 639 -24.97 1.39 -35.08
N VAL A 640 -26.11 0.97 -35.59
CA VAL A 640 -26.93 1.77 -36.54
C VAL A 640 -27.42 3.07 -35.90
N HIS A 641 -28.08 2.99 -34.74
CA HIS A 641 -28.63 4.15 -34.04
C HIS A 641 -27.53 5.09 -33.53
N LYS A 642 -26.41 4.53 -33.07
CA LYS A 642 -25.22 5.29 -32.68
C LYS A 642 -24.66 6.10 -33.85
N ILE A 643 -24.48 5.49 -35.01
CA ILE A 643 -23.95 6.18 -36.21
C ILE A 643 -24.92 7.27 -36.68
N LEU A 644 -26.22 6.96 -36.76
CA LEU A 644 -27.23 7.91 -37.22
C LEU A 644 -27.28 9.16 -36.32
N THR A 645 -27.30 8.97 -34.99
CA THR A 645 -27.35 10.08 -34.03
C THR A 645 -26.04 10.89 -34.01
N SER A 646 -24.89 10.23 -34.18
CA SER A 646 -23.61 10.90 -34.37
C SER A 646 -23.58 11.77 -35.64
N LEU A 647 -24.13 11.29 -36.75
CA LEU A 647 -24.23 12.06 -38.00
C LEU A 647 -25.13 13.30 -37.83
N ILE A 648 -26.24 13.16 -37.10
CA ILE A 648 -27.13 14.29 -36.79
C ILE A 648 -26.40 15.37 -35.98
N PHE A 649 -25.70 15.00 -34.91
CA PHE A 649 -24.97 15.98 -34.08
C PHE A 649 -23.81 16.62 -34.84
N PHE A 650 -23.08 15.86 -35.65
CA PHE A 650 -22.05 16.42 -36.51
C PHE A 650 -22.64 17.38 -37.56
N GLY A 651 -23.81 17.05 -38.11
CA GLY A 651 -24.55 17.94 -39.02
C GLY A 651 -24.99 19.24 -38.36
N LEU A 652 -25.48 19.19 -37.12
CA LEU A 652 -25.85 20.40 -36.35
C LEU A 652 -24.64 21.28 -36.05
N TRP A 653 -23.50 20.68 -35.70
CA TRP A 653 -22.25 21.41 -35.52
C TRP A 653 -21.78 22.09 -36.80
N PHE A 654 -21.86 21.39 -37.94
CA PHE A 654 -21.53 21.97 -39.24
C PHE A 654 -22.49 23.13 -39.60
N LEU A 655 -23.79 22.97 -39.38
CA LEU A 655 -24.78 24.03 -39.56
C LEU A 655 -24.50 25.25 -38.66
N TYR A 656 -24.06 25.02 -37.42
CA TYR A 656 -23.66 26.09 -36.51
C TYR A 656 -22.50 26.91 -37.07
N ILE A 657 -21.46 26.23 -37.56
CA ILE A 657 -20.31 26.88 -38.19
C ILE A 657 -20.75 27.64 -39.45
N LEU A 658 -21.57 27.02 -40.29
CA LEU A 658 -22.05 27.62 -41.52
C LEU A 658 -22.82 28.91 -41.26
N PHE A 659 -23.82 28.89 -40.38
CA PHE A 659 -24.61 30.07 -40.07
C PHE A 659 -23.81 31.15 -39.34
N SER A 660 -22.94 30.77 -38.40
CA SER A 660 -22.04 31.73 -37.74
C SER A 660 -21.07 32.38 -38.73
N SER A 661 -20.61 31.62 -39.74
CA SER A 661 -19.77 32.16 -40.81
C SER A 661 -20.56 33.10 -41.73
N LEU A 662 -21.78 32.72 -42.13
CA LEU A 662 -22.62 33.56 -43.00
C LEU A 662 -23.00 34.89 -42.34
N GLU A 663 -23.28 34.89 -41.03
CA GLU A 663 -23.47 36.11 -40.24
C GLU A 663 -22.16 36.90 -40.16
N ALA A 664 -21.04 36.22 -39.86
CA ALA A 664 -19.74 36.87 -39.78
C ALA A 664 -19.35 37.53 -41.10
N TYR A 665 -19.76 37.02 -42.26
CA TYR A 665 -19.54 37.64 -43.58
C TYR A 665 -20.64 38.61 -44.03
N CYS A 666 -21.58 38.95 -43.14
CA CYS A 666 -22.72 39.84 -43.40
C CYS A 666 -23.68 39.35 -44.51
N HIS A 667 -23.70 38.05 -44.81
CA HIS A 667 -24.67 37.46 -45.76
C HIS A 667 -26.05 37.28 -45.12
N ILE A 668 -26.09 37.15 -43.80
CA ILE A 668 -27.32 37.10 -42.99
C ILE A 668 -27.21 38.24 -41.97
N GLN A 669 -28.31 38.97 -41.75
CA GLN A 669 -28.39 39.91 -40.64
C GLN A 669 -28.56 39.14 -39.33
N GLY A 670 -27.58 39.28 -38.43
CA GLY A 670 -27.76 38.97 -37.02
C GLY A 670 -28.81 39.90 -36.39
N PHE A 671 -29.38 39.48 -35.27
CA PHE A 671 -30.39 40.21 -34.51
C PHE A 671 -29.83 40.82 -33.23
#